data_AF-A0A1Y2W658-F1
#
_entry.id   AF-A0A1Y2W658-F1
#
_cell.length_a   1.000
_cell.length_b   1.000
_cell.length_c   1.000
_cell.angle_alpha   90.00
_cell.angle_beta   90.00
_cell.angle_gamma   90.00
#
_symmetry.space_group_name_H-M   'P 1'
#
loop_
_entity.id
_entity.type
_entity.pdbx_description
1 polymer ?
#
loop_
_entity_poly.entity_id
_entity_poly.type
_entity_poly.pdbx_seq_one_letter_code
_entity_poly.pdbx_strand_id
1 'polypeptide(L)'
;MSCEPAALGRLSREYVLNPITALAFYTSFTDGQQYLLAGEDTDIKVYHVRTSRMCGQVPIFRAQSIHGIAVPPANASSRPQLILIWGGQSVKVLPGDIIEHFISGRSNEQSLIKDAIESKAPDWIFDGRVSPFKDNRIVLLTAHNEVIQAHVDPIRSSLVFVSIQSPSRPILYSGNFFWVSETCVLVAAGTVFGEIIYWKCHLDASKQEQNCEVLFIFTGHEGSIFGVHISPEIRNTKGESIRLLASCSDDRTIRVWDITESSEKIKLQRQNGYESHTLDARETGFGKNTETTADDDNLTRCVATVMGHASRIWQVEFAPDQILSESSDNVELYSFGEDATVQKWNLTLTSQLSNQNRAAKLTHRSTFSNHSGKHIWSHAVIPDGNDLLIATGGADGKVSLIGAGMNHFLPKTKDGSQVNPRDKALDISKTTIWNLQDVLQSSKLNKPVTTVQETLGNSPNNLTSPSQSGKSKNAKEGFSRYTFISDNRLLAATNSGRIFVGSFEEDLTWTELNVPDELGQVVFSHALLGKSQANPMALVGTNTGDLYHYTWSEGHSLRRLTKIDGNIADIFCLLSDGNHLEFLVTLLQSTQAAIIKLDLNSLTDKHVGVALEPGFMVTAAAFDKDRLILGSRKGIIAVLEQDEGGRYSANFTTEIHKGEAITSISPIQNQDDQPHNYILNTCRDGKYRIHEIITTASQAGAVLIHEILPPFVSSVEGAWLSGNDNSSKDIMLCGFRSNKFVVWDETQRHEVASIDCGGSSRRFAWTPIKDQPDGFRFVFTKAGQMHIFSQTIAPHMTLKSGGHGREIKAISASSGKYIATAAEDTVIRIWGYQGGTSGLRCITALEKHAAGIQALKWYKDEYLFSSAGNEEFFVWKLNQLDSNDFGGVAVVCEAVFPDRTEVGDARITDFDISCVESDGHSTHEFIISMVLSNSTLQTYSYTKQAGFCLRRRWTYTGACLTQVRHLSGGHILTAATDGHIAIYTNTDHEAEIESDSAPSLTTKLHQNTIKSLDIRQVTTSDDETSLEYIITTSGDDNALGFIHLSLPSSSAQTDSLKPAVKNKSIIRSANAAAITGVAIANLEENAVVVATCSNDQRVRIWRLVGWQEQDSRLRAQLLDERYSSVADAGDLEILEDGGEDETKGKKKVIVVGVGIEVWELAV
;
A
#
# COMPACT_ATOMS: atom_id res chain seq x y z
N MET A 1 6.82 -23.35 -34.88
CA MET A 1 8.27 -23.07 -34.73
C MET A 1 8.85 -24.20 -33.90
N SER A 2 9.82 -24.93 -34.42
CA SER A 2 10.56 -25.95 -33.67
C SER A 2 11.42 -25.26 -32.61
N CYS A 3 11.09 -25.41 -31.32
CA CYS A 3 11.96 -24.96 -30.24
C CYS A 3 13.27 -25.76 -30.32
N GLU A 4 14.37 -25.11 -30.71
CA GLU A 4 15.69 -25.60 -30.33
C GLU A 4 15.74 -25.67 -28.78
N PRO A 5 16.28 -26.75 -28.19
CA PRO A 5 16.48 -26.80 -26.75
C PRO A 5 17.37 -25.62 -26.33
N ALA A 6 16.94 -24.87 -25.30
CA ALA A 6 17.69 -23.73 -24.79
C ALA A 6 19.09 -24.17 -24.34
N ALA A 7 20.12 -23.38 -24.65
CA ALA A 7 21.47 -23.63 -24.17
C ALA A 7 21.50 -23.64 -22.62
N LEU A 8 22.19 -24.63 -22.06
CA LEU A 8 22.42 -24.78 -20.61
C LEU A 8 22.88 -23.46 -19.98
N GLY A 9 22.25 -23.06 -18.87
CA GLY A 9 22.57 -21.85 -18.11
C GLY A 9 21.92 -20.56 -18.63
N ARG A 10 21.11 -20.61 -19.69
CA ARG A 10 20.44 -19.41 -20.22
C ARG A 10 19.36 -18.91 -19.27
N LEU A 11 19.37 -17.60 -19.02
CA LEU A 11 18.37 -16.89 -18.24
C LEU A 11 17.29 -16.27 -19.13
N SER A 12 16.02 -16.45 -18.78
CA SER A 12 14.87 -15.76 -19.36
C SER A 12 13.99 -15.15 -18.28
N ARG A 13 13.76 -13.82 -18.35
CA ARG A 13 12.94 -13.08 -17.39
C ARG A 13 11.46 -13.47 -17.53
N GLU A 14 10.86 -13.99 -16.46
CA GLU A 14 9.46 -14.42 -16.39
C GLU A 14 8.57 -13.32 -15.79
N TYR A 15 9.04 -12.65 -14.74
CA TYR A 15 8.25 -11.67 -14.00
C TYR A 15 9.10 -10.48 -13.52
N VAL A 16 8.46 -9.30 -13.46
CA VAL A 16 9.04 -8.03 -12.97
C VAL A 16 7.99 -7.29 -12.15
N LEU A 17 8.39 -6.88 -10.94
CA LEU A 17 7.67 -5.96 -10.07
C LEU A 17 8.63 -4.88 -9.56
N ASN A 18 8.65 -3.74 -10.24
CA ASN A 18 9.61 -2.66 -10.00
C ASN A 18 8.93 -1.28 -9.92
N PRO A 19 9.65 -0.24 -9.47
CA PRO A 19 9.16 1.13 -9.49
C PRO A 19 8.57 1.55 -10.84
N ILE A 20 7.42 2.23 -10.80
CA ILE A 20 6.79 2.81 -12.00
C ILE A 20 7.30 4.23 -12.17
N THR A 21 8.20 4.43 -13.13
CA THR A 21 9.00 5.65 -13.30
C THR A 21 8.48 6.57 -14.40
N ALA A 22 7.54 6.10 -15.23
CA ALA A 22 6.83 6.94 -16.19
C ALA A 22 5.40 6.45 -16.39
N LEU A 23 4.47 7.39 -16.60
CA LEU A 23 3.07 7.11 -16.93
C LEU A 23 2.62 8.04 -18.05
N ALA A 24 1.80 7.54 -18.96
CA ALA A 24 1.08 8.37 -19.93
C ALA A 24 -0.23 7.71 -20.33
N PHE A 25 -1.29 8.51 -20.50
CA PHE A 25 -2.54 8.01 -21.08
C PHE A 25 -2.43 7.93 -22.60
N TYR A 26 -3.08 6.92 -23.17
CA TYR A 26 -3.18 6.68 -24.61
C TYR A 26 -4.64 6.39 -24.96
N THR A 27 -5.24 7.22 -25.80
CA THR A 27 -6.60 6.98 -26.33
C THR A 27 -6.48 6.18 -27.62
N SER A 28 -7.04 4.98 -27.63
CA SER A 28 -7.02 4.14 -28.83
C SER A 28 -7.88 4.74 -29.94
N PHE A 29 -7.35 4.76 -31.16
CA PHE A 29 -8.13 5.17 -32.32
C PHE A 29 -8.91 4.02 -32.96
N THR A 30 -8.73 2.77 -32.50
CA THR A 30 -9.46 1.61 -33.01
C THR A 30 -10.77 1.37 -32.25
N ASP A 31 -10.79 1.59 -30.93
CA ASP A 31 -11.99 1.40 -30.09
C ASP A 31 -12.42 2.62 -29.26
N GLY A 32 -11.64 3.70 -29.27
CA GLY A 32 -11.94 4.94 -28.55
C GLY A 32 -11.78 4.85 -27.03
N GLN A 33 -11.25 3.75 -26.49
CA GLN A 33 -11.06 3.55 -25.06
C GLN A 33 -9.73 4.16 -24.57
N GLN A 34 -9.66 4.39 -23.25
CA GLN A 34 -8.47 4.87 -22.58
C GLN A 34 -7.59 3.71 -22.10
N TYR A 35 -6.31 3.81 -22.43
CA TYR A 35 -5.24 2.92 -21.98
C TYR A 35 -4.20 3.73 -21.21
N LEU A 36 -3.52 3.05 -20.29
CA LEU A 36 -2.39 3.61 -19.57
C LEU A 36 -1.12 2.89 -20.00
N LEU A 37 -0.13 3.68 -20.43
CA LEU A 37 1.23 3.24 -20.70
C LEU A 37 2.04 3.42 -19.42
N ALA A 38 2.56 2.34 -18.86
CA ALA A 38 3.38 2.36 -17.66
C ALA A 38 4.81 1.92 -17.94
N GLY A 39 5.78 2.81 -17.72
CA GLY A 39 7.20 2.51 -17.75
C GLY A 39 7.62 1.79 -16.47
N GLU A 40 7.85 0.50 -16.57
CA GLU A 40 8.38 -0.34 -15.49
C GLU A 40 9.79 -0.78 -15.89
N ASP A 41 10.77 -0.02 -15.39
CA ASP A 41 12.16 -0.06 -15.83
C ASP A 41 12.31 0.13 -17.36
N THR A 42 12.75 -0.89 -18.09
CA THR A 42 13.13 -0.85 -19.51
C THR A 42 11.95 -1.08 -20.46
N ASP A 43 10.79 -1.45 -19.91
CA ASP A 43 9.63 -1.91 -20.64
C ASP A 43 8.42 -1.00 -20.42
N ILE A 44 7.59 -0.83 -21.45
CA ILE A 44 6.26 -0.24 -21.31
C ILE A 44 5.23 -1.36 -21.19
N LYS A 45 4.45 -1.36 -20.12
CA LYS A 45 3.25 -2.20 -19.97
C LYS A 45 2.01 -1.39 -20.32
N VAL A 46 1.13 -1.98 -21.12
CA VAL A 46 -0.11 -1.34 -21.60
C VAL A 46 -1.28 -1.90 -20.80
N TYR A 47 -1.99 -1.04 -20.09
CA TYR A 47 -3.15 -1.42 -19.27
C TYR A 47 -4.42 -0.80 -19.81
N HIS A 48 -5.49 -1.60 -19.91
CA HIS A 48 -6.82 -1.08 -20.16
C HIS A 48 -7.38 -0.46 -18.88
N VAL A 49 -7.61 0.86 -18.87
CA VAL A 49 -7.96 1.64 -17.66
C VAL A 49 -9.21 1.09 -16.95
N ARG A 50 -10.28 0.81 -17.71
CA ARG A 50 -11.55 0.31 -17.16
C ARG A 50 -11.52 -1.12 -16.60
N THR A 51 -10.76 -2.03 -17.22
CA THR A 51 -10.80 -3.46 -16.86
C THR A 51 -9.61 -3.87 -16.01
N SER A 52 -8.67 -2.96 -15.77
CA SER A 52 -7.36 -3.21 -15.14
C SER A 52 -6.54 -4.32 -15.80
N ARG A 53 -6.93 -4.76 -17.00
CA ARG A 53 -6.26 -5.84 -17.71
C ARG A 53 -5.00 -5.31 -18.39
N MET A 54 -3.89 -6.03 -18.21
CA MET A 54 -2.68 -5.83 -19.00
C MET A 54 -2.91 -6.37 -20.43
N CYS A 55 -2.77 -5.51 -21.43
CA CYS A 55 -2.91 -5.84 -22.85
C CYS A 55 -1.62 -6.40 -23.44
N GLY A 56 -0.46 -5.91 -22.99
CA GLY A 56 0.84 -6.34 -23.48
C GLY A 56 2.00 -5.56 -22.88
N GLN A 57 3.21 -5.96 -23.26
CA GLN A 57 4.48 -5.40 -22.80
C GLN A 57 5.40 -5.15 -24.00
N VAL A 58 6.04 -3.99 -24.02
CA VAL A 58 6.88 -3.50 -25.11
C VAL A 58 8.28 -3.21 -24.58
N PRO A 59 9.33 -3.95 -24.97
CA PRO A 59 10.69 -3.64 -24.59
C PRO A 59 11.20 -2.41 -25.33
N ILE A 60 11.64 -1.39 -24.57
CA ILE A 60 12.05 -0.09 -25.12
C ILE A 60 13.57 0.03 -25.16
N PHE A 61 14.21 -0.06 -23.99
CA PHE A 61 15.64 0.16 -23.82
C PHE A 61 16.36 -1.13 -23.40
N ARG A 62 17.67 -1.19 -23.65
CA ARG A 62 18.46 -2.37 -23.30
C ARG A 62 18.72 -2.52 -21.80
N ALA A 63 19.03 -1.42 -21.11
CA ALA A 63 19.45 -1.43 -19.71
C ALA A 63 19.28 -0.06 -19.02
N GLN A 64 18.27 0.70 -19.44
CA GLN A 64 18.00 2.05 -18.96
C GLN A 64 16.53 2.18 -18.61
N SER A 65 16.23 2.64 -17.40
CA SER A 65 14.86 2.85 -16.94
C SER A 65 14.22 4.03 -17.69
N ILE A 66 12.93 3.91 -18.00
CA ILE A 66 12.14 4.94 -18.68
C ILE A 66 11.75 6.02 -17.68
N HIS A 67 12.17 7.27 -17.91
CA HIS A 67 11.84 8.39 -17.03
C HIS A 67 10.70 9.25 -17.57
N GLY A 68 10.32 9.12 -18.85
CA GLY A 68 9.19 9.85 -19.40
C GLY A 68 8.66 9.28 -20.71
N ILE A 69 7.36 9.48 -20.90
CA ILE A 69 6.60 9.06 -22.07
C ILE A 69 5.74 10.26 -22.48
N ALA A 70 5.87 10.70 -23.73
CA ALA A 70 5.04 11.75 -24.30
C ALA A 70 4.16 11.18 -25.42
N VAL A 71 2.84 11.24 -25.18
CA VAL A 71 1.81 10.86 -26.13
C VAL A 71 1.15 12.15 -26.66
N PRO A 72 1.12 12.38 -27.98
CA PRO A 72 0.41 13.52 -28.55
C PRO A 72 -1.09 13.46 -28.24
N PRO A 73 -1.76 14.60 -28.00
CA PRO A 73 -3.20 14.62 -27.74
C PRO A 73 -3.99 14.05 -28.92
N ALA A 74 -5.03 13.26 -28.62
CA ALA A 74 -5.88 12.65 -29.61
C ALA A 74 -6.78 13.72 -30.27
N ASN A 75 -6.42 14.18 -31.47
CA ASN A 75 -7.33 14.98 -32.27
C ASN A 75 -8.33 14.05 -32.98
N ALA A 76 -9.63 14.39 -32.97
CA ALA A 76 -10.74 13.62 -33.55
C ALA A 76 -10.60 13.26 -35.05
N SER A 77 -9.53 13.70 -35.72
CA SER A 77 -9.26 13.47 -37.14
C SER A 77 -7.83 13.01 -37.47
N SER A 78 -6.94 12.82 -36.49
CA SER A 78 -5.55 12.38 -36.77
C SER A 78 -5.03 11.34 -35.79
N ARG A 79 -4.49 10.25 -36.35
CA ARG A 79 -3.79 9.18 -35.62
C ARG A 79 -2.62 9.77 -34.81
N PRO A 80 -2.38 9.33 -33.56
CA PRO A 80 -1.13 9.65 -32.88
C PRO A 80 0.02 9.03 -33.70
N GLN A 81 0.76 9.87 -34.42
CA GLN A 81 1.78 9.38 -35.36
C GLN A 81 3.01 8.83 -34.66
N LEU A 82 3.40 9.42 -33.52
CA LEU A 82 4.67 9.13 -32.84
C LEU A 82 4.49 9.25 -31.32
N ILE A 83 4.99 8.26 -30.59
CA ILE A 83 5.14 8.24 -29.13
C ILE A 83 6.62 8.42 -28.83
N LEU A 84 6.95 9.45 -28.05
CA LEU A 84 8.33 9.73 -27.64
C LEU A 84 8.57 9.15 -26.24
N ILE A 85 9.68 8.44 -26.08
CA ILE A 85 10.05 7.77 -24.83
C ILE A 85 11.51 8.08 -24.52
N TRP A 86 11.82 8.44 -23.28
CA TRP A 86 13.18 8.71 -22.84
C TRP A 86 13.48 8.13 -21.46
N GLY A 87 14.77 7.92 -21.21
CA GLY A 87 15.30 7.42 -19.95
C GLY A 87 16.78 7.74 -19.88
N GLY A 88 17.20 8.52 -18.88
CA GLY A 88 18.55 9.07 -18.84
C GLY A 88 18.91 9.81 -20.13
N GLN A 89 19.92 9.30 -20.85
CA GLN A 89 20.32 9.81 -22.18
C GLN A 89 19.69 9.03 -23.34
N SER A 90 19.03 7.91 -23.08
CA SER A 90 18.43 7.05 -24.11
C SER A 90 17.08 7.61 -24.55
N VAL A 91 16.87 7.64 -25.87
CA VAL A 91 15.64 8.14 -26.50
C VAL A 91 15.19 7.18 -27.58
N LYS A 92 13.89 6.91 -27.61
CA LYS A 92 13.25 6.09 -28.65
C LYS A 92 11.95 6.72 -29.07
N VAL A 93 11.63 6.63 -30.36
CA VAL A 93 10.35 7.05 -30.91
C VAL A 93 9.67 5.83 -31.51
N LEU A 94 8.42 5.62 -31.15
CA LEU A 94 7.62 4.51 -31.64
C LEU A 94 6.39 5.02 -32.39
N PRO A 95 5.99 4.39 -33.51
CA PRO A 95 4.69 4.67 -34.10
C PRO A 95 3.57 4.19 -33.16
N GLY A 96 2.48 4.96 -33.07
CA GLY A 96 1.31 4.63 -32.23
C GLY A 96 0.66 3.29 -32.60
N ASP A 97 0.79 2.86 -33.85
CA ASP A 97 0.30 1.58 -34.35
C ASP A 97 0.82 0.39 -33.52
N ILE A 98 2.05 0.45 -32.97
CA ILE A 98 2.59 -0.64 -32.14
C ILE A 98 1.71 -0.90 -30.92
N ILE A 99 1.22 0.16 -30.27
CA ILE A 99 0.35 0.05 -29.09
C ILE A 99 -1.00 -0.58 -29.49
N GLU A 100 -1.57 -0.19 -30.63
CA GLU A 100 -2.82 -0.76 -31.15
C GLU A 100 -2.73 -2.25 -31.46
N HIS A 101 -1.56 -2.73 -31.90
CA HIS A 101 -1.35 -4.17 -32.13
C HIS A 101 -1.44 -4.96 -30.82
N PHE A 102 -0.88 -4.45 -29.72
CA PHE A 102 -1.03 -5.06 -28.40
C PHE A 102 -2.46 -4.99 -27.89
N ILE A 103 -3.15 -3.86 -28.08
CA ILE A 103 -4.56 -3.69 -27.72
C ILE A 103 -5.44 -4.72 -28.44
N SER A 104 -5.23 -4.91 -29.74
CA SER A 104 -5.99 -5.86 -30.57
C SER A 104 -5.61 -7.33 -30.40
N GLY A 105 -4.61 -7.64 -29.55
CA GLY A 105 -4.15 -9.01 -29.31
C GLY A 105 -3.33 -9.63 -30.43
N ARG A 106 -2.85 -8.84 -31.39
CA ARG A 106 -1.97 -9.28 -32.49
C ARG A 106 -0.50 -9.22 -32.02
N SER A 107 -0.12 -10.16 -31.17
CA SER A 107 1.17 -10.18 -30.45
C SER A 107 2.42 -10.54 -31.28
N ASN A 108 2.29 -10.78 -32.59
CA ASN A 108 3.32 -11.47 -33.38
C ASN A 108 4.30 -10.59 -34.18
N GLU A 109 4.34 -9.27 -33.99
CA GLU A 109 5.29 -8.40 -34.71
C GLU A 109 6.37 -7.79 -33.80
N GLN A 110 7.24 -8.64 -33.26
CA GLN A 110 8.53 -8.21 -32.68
C GLN A 110 9.45 -7.51 -33.71
N SER A 111 9.14 -7.60 -35.01
CA SER A 111 9.87 -6.94 -36.10
C SER A 111 9.81 -5.41 -36.00
N LEU A 112 8.62 -4.83 -35.79
CA LEU A 112 8.44 -3.37 -35.75
C LEU A 112 9.19 -2.70 -34.59
N ILE A 113 9.34 -3.40 -33.46
CA ILE A 113 10.09 -2.91 -32.30
C ILE A 113 11.61 -2.99 -32.54
N LYS A 114 12.06 -3.98 -33.32
CA LYS A 114 13.46 -4.14 -33.73
C LYS A 114 13.90 -3.08 -34.74
N ASP A 115 12.97 -2.59 -35.55
CA ASP A 115 13.25 -1.56 -36.55
C ASP A 115 13.44 -0.17 -35.93
N ALA A 116 12.84 0.11 -34.77
CA ALA A 116 13.05 1.36 -34.03
C ALA A 116 14.36 1.32 -33.21
N ILE A 117 15.28 2.26 -33.47
CA ILE A 117 16.63 2.27 -32.90
C ILE A 117 16.70 3.19 -31.66
N GLU A 118 17.21 2.66 -30.55
CA GLU A 118 17.58 3.45 -29.38
C GLU A 118 18.69 4.45 -29.73
N SER A 119 18.42 5.75 -29.59
CA SER A 119 19.36 6.84 -29.85
C SER A 119 19.85 7.44 -28.53
N LYS A 120 21.11 7.90 -28.48
CA LYS A 120 21.67 8.56 -27.28
C LYS A 120 21.74 10.07 -27.47
N ALA A 121 21.01 10.81 -26.65
CA ALA A 121 21.15 12.24 -26.51
C ALA A 121 22.52 12.59 -25.87
N PRO A 122 23.02 13.82 -26.05
CA PRO A 122 24.30 14.24 -25.48
C PRO A 122 24.27 14.37 -23.95
N ASP A 123 23.09 14.46 -23.35
CA ASP A 123 22.91 14.69 -21.92
C ASP A 123 21.60 14.05 -21.42
N TRP A 124 21.44 13.97 -20.09
CA TRP A 124 20.24 13.45 -19.43
C TRP A 124 19.01 14.29 -19.76
N ILE A 125 17.87 13.67 -20.00
CA ILE A 125 16.64 14.33 -20.43
C ILE A 125 15.63 14.44 -19.28
N PHE A 126 15.08 15.63 -19.08
CA PHE A 126 14.02 15.89 -18.10
C PHE A 126 12.61 15.89 -18.72
N ASP A 127 12.44 16.54 -19.88
CA ASP A 127 11.15 16.62 -20.57
C ASP A 127 11.36 16.49 -22.08
N GLY A 128 10.36 15.98 -22.80
CA GLY A 128 10.42 15.76 -24.23
C GLY A 128 9.03 15.79 -24.86
N ARG A 129 8.86 16.47 -25.99
CA ARG A 129 7.57 16.57 -26.69
C ARG A 129 7.73 16.50 -28.20
N VAL A 130 6.77 15.84 -28.85
CA VAL A 130 6.57 15.90 -30.30
C VAL A 130 5.87 17.22 -30.64
N SER A 131 6.26 17.84 -31.76
CA SER A 131 5.66 19.07 -32.27
C SER A 131 4.16 18.87 -32.57
N PRO A 132 3.28 19.76 -32.07
CA PRO A 132 1.85 19.71 -32.38
C PRO A 132 1.53 20.18 -33.82
N PHE A 133 2.50 20.74 -34.55
CA PHE A 133 2.31 21.39 -35.86
C PHE A 133 2.50 20.45 -37.07
N LYS A 134 2.56 19.13 -36.86
CA LYS A 134 2.67 18.09 -37.92
C LYS A 134 3.90 18.23 -38.83
N ASP A 135 5.04 18.58 -38.25
CA ASP A 135 6.32 18.75 -38.95
C ASP A 135 7.39 17.69 -38.55
N ASN A 136 6.98 16.67 -37.78
CA ASN A 136 7.83 15.61 -37.21
C ASN A 136 9.01 16.10 -36.34
N ARG A 137 9.02 17.36 -35.91
CA ARG A 137 10.03 17.88 -34.99
C ARG A 137 9.76 17.35 -33.59
N ILE A 138 10.85 17.07 -32.89
CA ILE A 138 10.88 16.68 -31.50
C ILE A 138 11.76 17.67 -30.78
N VAL A 139 11.35 18.06 -29.57
CA VAL A 139 12.14 18.91 -28.69
C VAL A 139 12.37 18.17 -27.38
N LEU A 140 13.61 18.20 -26.89
CA LEU A 140 14.03 17.62 -25.61
C LEU A 140 14.65 18.72 -24.74
N LEU A 141 14.40 18.67 -23.44
CA LEU A 141 15.02 19.52 -22.43
C LEU A 141 16.00 18.69 -21.58
N THR A 142 17.25 19.13 -21.50
CA THR A 142 18.33 18.38 -20.81
C THR A 142 18.61 18.86 -19.40
N ALA A 143 19.43 18.09 -18.68
CA ALA A 143 19.86 18.40 -17.32
C ALA A 143 20.79 19.61 -17.20
N HIS A 144 21.43 20.03 -18.28
CA HIS A 144 22.20 21.27 -18.33
C HIS A 144 21.41 22.45 -18.92
N ASN A 145 20.07 22.44 -18.82
CA ASN A 145 19.19 23.51 -19.31
C ASN A 145 19.36 23.79 -20.82
N GLU A 146 19.48 22.73 -21.62
CA GLU A 146 19.60 22.82 -23.07
C GLU A 146 18.33 22.31 -23.74
N VAL A 147 17.88 23.03 -24.77
CA VAL A 147 16.81 22.62 -25.66
C VAL A 147 17.44 22.00 -26.90
N ILE A 148 17.17 20.71 -27.12
CA ILE A 148 17.64 19.94 -28.26
C ILE A 148 16.50 19.77 -29.25
N GLN A 149 16.70 20.24 -30.48
CA GLN A 149 15.80 19.95 -31.60
C GLN A 149 16.24 18.67 -32.30
N ALA A 150 15.29 17.79 -32.57
CA ALA A 150 15.50 16.55 -33.29
C ALA A 150 14.35 16.24 -34.27
N HIS A 151 14.57 15.29 -35.17
CA HIS A 151 13.54 14.72 -36.03
C HIS A 151 13.80 13.22 -36.24
N VAL A 152 12.77 12.50 -36.67
CA VAL A 152 12.90 11.07 -36.98
C VAL A 152 13.41 10.91 -38.41
N ASP A 153 14.52 10.18 -38.60
CA ASP A 153 14.98 9.76 -39.93
C ASP A 153 14.06 8.64 -40.45
N PRO A 154 13.29 8.86 -41.54
CA PRO A 154 12.35 7.87 -42.06
C PRO A 154 13.02 6.63 -42.66
N ILE A 155 14.32 6.67 -42.97
CA ILE A 155 15.07 5.55 -43.56
C ILE A 155 15.68 4.68 -42.45
N ARG A 156 16.23 5.32 -41.41
CA ARG A 156 16.94 4.64 -40.32
C ARG A 156 16.09 4.38 -39.09
N SER A 157 14.88 4.94 -39.03
CA SER A 157 13.99 4.87 -37.85
C SER A 157 14.72 5.28 -36.55
N SER A 158 15.67 6.21 -36.67
CA SER A 158 16.50 6.73 -35.58
C SER A 158 16.32 8.24 -35.45
N LEU A 159 16.57 8.79 -34.25
CA LEU A 159 16.54 10.23 -34.01
C LEU A 159 17.80 10.90 -34.55
N VAL A 160 17.61 12.01 -35.28
CA VAL A 160 18.69 12.90 -35.72
C VAL A 160 18.59 14.20 -34.94
N PHE A 161 19.62 14.49 -34.14
CA PHE A 161 19.74 15.74 -33.38
C PHE A 161 20.29 16.85 -34.28
N VAL A 162 19.63 18.00 -34.30
CA VAL A 162 19.86 19.09 -35.25
C VAL A 162 20.61 20.25 -34.60
N SER A 163 20.06 20.79 -33.51
CA SER A 163 20.61 21.96 -32.84
C SER A 163 20.39 21.88 -31.33
N ILE A 164 21.32 22.45 -30.59
CA ILE A 164 21.29 22.57 -29.14
C ILE A 164 21.33 24.06 -28.82
N GLN A 165 20.38 24.54 -28.02
CA GLN A 165 20.29 25.94 -27.64
C GLN A 165 20.14 26.04 -26.13
N SER A 166 20.79 27.03 -25.51
CA SER A 166 20.72 27.24 -24.07
C SER A 166 21.07 28.70 -23.74
N PRO A 167 20.33 29.36 -22.82
CA PRO A 167 20.68 30.69 -22.35
C PRO A 167 21.85 30.65 -21.33
N SER A 168 21.98 29.56 -20.59
CA SER A 168 22.98 29.30 -19.54
C SER A 168 22.91 27.82 -19.15
N ARG A 169 23.99 27.26 -18.59
CA ARG A 169 24.11 25.80 -18.34
C ARG A 169 24.15 25.39 -16.85
N PRO A 170 23.17 25.79 -16.01
CA PRO A 170 23.08 25.28 -14.65
C PRO A 170 22.66 23.81 -14.65
N ILE A 171 22.95 23.12 -13.55
CA ILE A 171 22.45 21.76 -13.31
C ILE A 171 20.99 21.84 -12.87
N LEU A 172 20.13 21.11 -13.55
CA LEU A 172 18.71 21.01 -13.27
C LEU A 172 18.40 19.72 -12.49
N TYR A 173 17.37 19.79 -11.63
CA TYR A 173 16.66 18.61 -11.10
C TYR A 173 15.24 18.50 -11.64
N SER A 174 14.74 19.54 -12.31
CA SER A 174 13.44 19.51 -12.96
C SER A 174 13.39 20.48 -14.14
N GLY A 175 12.48 20.20 -15.06
CA GLY A 175 12.23 21.04 -16.20
C GLY A 175 10.87 20.75 -16.81
N ASN A 176 10.21 21.78 -17.31
CA ASN A 176 8.96 21.68 -18.03
C ASN A 176 8.96 22.70 -19.15
N PHE A 177 8.48 22.29 -20.32
CA PHE A 177 8.33 23.22 -21.44
C PHE A 177 7.05 22.97 -22.21
N PHE A 178 6.61 23.97 -22.96
CA PHE A 178 5.53 23.81 -23.92
C PHE A 178 5.72 24.69 -25.15
N TRP A 179 5.03 24.33 -26.22
CA TRP A 179 5.04 25.04 -27.49
C TRP A 179 4.15 26.28 -27.41
N VAL A 180 4.72 27.46 -27.65
CA VAL A 180 3.96 28.71 -27.75
C VAL A 180 3.57 28.99 -29.20
N SER A 181 4.43 28.62 -30.15
CA SER A 181 4.18 28.72 -31.58
C SER A 181 5.03 27.68 -32.33
N GLU A 182 4.87 27.59 -33.65
CA GLU A 182 5.66 26.69 -34.51
C GLU A 182 7.18 26.90 -34.40
N THR A 183 7.63 28.09 -34.00
CA THR A 183 9.07 28.42 -33.91
C THR A 183 9.52 28.80 -32.50
N CYS A 184 8.68 28.64 -31.48
CA CYS A 184 9.02 29.06 -30.12
C CYS A 184 8.52 28.08 -29.07
N VAL A 185 9.41 27.64 -28.19
CA VAL A 185 9.07 26.93 -26.96
C VAL A 185 9.39 27.79 -25.74
N LEU A 186 8.64 27.58 -24.67
CA LEU A 186 8.77 28.29 -23.40
C LEU A 186 9.14 27.28 -22.32
N VAL A 187 10.21 27.57 -21.60
CA VAL A 187 10.90 26.65 -20.70
C VAL A 187 10.89 27.21 -19.28
N ALA A 188 10.52 26.36 -18.32
CA ALA A 188 10.78 26.57 -16.91
C ALA A 188 11.80 25.51 -16.46
N ALA A 189 12.94 25.97 -15.95
CA ALA A 189 14.06 25.14 -15.55
C ALA A 189 14.32 25.27 -14.05
N GLY A 190 14.09 24.19 -13.30
CA GLY A 190 14.29 24.12 -11.86
C GLY A 190 15.71 23.64 -11.54
N THR A 191 16.51 24.53 -10.94
CA THR A 191 17.92 24.27 -10.66
C THR A 191 18.12 23.53 -9.33
N VAL A 192 19.30 22.92 -9.18
CA VAL A 192 19.76 22.35 -7.89
C VAL A 192 20.02 23.43 -6.83
N PHE A 193 20.07 24.71 -7.22
CA PHE A 193 20.43 25.83 -6.34
C PHE A 193 19.20 26.57 -5.78
N GLY A 194 17.98 26.07 -6.02
CA GLY A 194 16.74 26.70 -5.54
C GLY A 194 16.23 27.86 -6.41
N GLU A 195 16.83 28.04 -7.58
CA GLU A 195 16.44 29.04 -8.57
C GLU A 195 15.58 28.38 -9.67
N ILE A 196 14.62 29.13 -10.22
CA ILE A 196 13.84 28.70 -11.38
C ILE A 196 14.06 29.69 -12.52
N ILE A 197 14.63 29.22 -13.62
CA ILE A 197 14.92 30.03 -14.80
C ILE A 197 13.79 29.85 -15.81
N TYR A 198 13.14 30.94 -16.18
CA TYR A 198 12.02 30.94 -17.11
C TYR A 198 12.39 31.70 -18.39
N TRP A 199 12.38 31.02 -19.54
CA TRP A 199 12.97 31.55 -20.77
C TRP A 199 12.32 31.01 -22.05
N LYS A 200 12.45 31.74 -23.15
CA LYS A 200 11.97 31.36 -24.49
C LYS A 200 13.12 30.88 -25.37
N CYS A 201 12.85 29.84 -26.15
CA CYS A 201 13.77 29.29 -27.15
C CYS A 201 13.16 29.42 -28.54
N HIS A 202 13.84 30.11 -29.44
CA HIS A 202 13.45 30.32 -30.83
C HIS A 202 14.15 29.30 -31.74
N LEU A 203 13.34 28.41 -32.34
CA LEU A 203 13.81 27.24 -33.10
C LEU A 203 14.13 27.54 -34.57
N ASP A 204 14.18 28.81 -34.97
CA ASP A 204 14.40 29.21 -36.37
C ASP A 204 15.90 29.39 -36.66
N ALA A 205 16.42 28.64 -37.64
CA ALA A 205 17.84 28.65 -38.00
C ALA A 205 18.30 29.93 -38.73
N SER A 206 17.38 30.83 -39.09
CA SER A 206 17.65 31.99 -39.94
C SER A 206 18.23 33.22 -39.23
N LYS A 207 18.23 33.26 -37.89
CA LYS A 207 18.77 34.39 -37.09
C LYS A 207 19.84 33.88 -36.13
N GLN A 208 21.11 34.18 -36.39
CA GLN A 208 22.23 33.64 -35.59
C GLN A 208 22.50 34.37 -34.27
N GLU A 209 21.89 35.53 -34.01
CA GLU A 209 22.39 36.41 -32.95
C GLU A 209 21.56 36.49 -31.64
N GLN A 210 20.31 36.00 -31.58
CA GLN A 210 19.55 35.90 -30.31
C GLN A 210 18.46 34.83 -30.38
N ASN A 211 18.80 33.57 -30.08
CA ASN A 211 17.87 32.44 -30.10
C ASN A 211 17.18 32.17 -28.76
N CYS A 212 17.72 32.67 -27.65
CA CYS A 212 17.16 32.46 -26.32
C CYS A 212 16.86 33.81 -25.65
N GLU A 213 15.68 33.95 -25.03
CA GLU A 213 15.25 35.14 -24.28
C GLU A 213 14.91 34.72 -22.84
N VAL A 214 15.79 35.03 -21.87
CA VAL A 214 15.49 34.80 -20.43
C VAL A 214 14.47 35.86 -19.99
N LEU A 215 13.34 35.41 -19.45
CA LEU A 215 12.24 36.28 -19.04
C LEU A 215 12.29 36.58 -17.54
N PHE A 216 12.41 35.54 -16.71
CA PHE A 216 12.44 35.67 -15.24
C PHE A 216 13.41 34.67 -14.61
N ILE A 217 13.99 35.05 -13.46
CA ILE A 217 14.71 34.16 -12.56
C ILE A 217 14.01 34.25 -11.20
N PHE A 218 13.33 33.18 -10.80
CA PHE A 218 12.64 33.12 -9.52
C PHE A 218 13.56 32.56 -8.44
N THR A 219 13.67 33.29 -7.33
CA THR A 219 14.41 32.90 -6.13
C THR A 219 13.46 32.81 -4.95
N GLY A 220 13.70 31.89 -4.02
CA GLY A 220 13.00 31.87 -2.74
C GLY A 220 12.88 30.49 -2.11
N HIS A 221 12.97 29.42 -2.89
CA HIS A 221 13.12 28.07 -2.34
C HIS A 221 14.46 27.95 -1.59
N GLU A 222 14.47 27.14 -0.53
CA GLU A 222 15.65 26.94 0.32
C GLU A 222 16.46 25.69 -0.04
N GLY A 223 15.98 24.90 -1.01
CA GLY A 223 16.67 23.73 -1.50
C GLY A 223 16.39 23.46 -2.98
N SER A 224 16.72 22.26 -3.44
CA SER A 224 16.68 21.94 -4.88
C SER A 224 15.26 21.92 -5.42
N ILE A 225 15.06 22.37 -6.66
CA ILE A 225 13.75 22.36 -7.31
C ILE A 225 13.51 21.01 -8.00
N PHE A 226 12.63 20.19 -7.42
CA PHE A 226 12.31 18.85 -7.92
C PHE A 226 11.14 18.82 -8.90
N GLY A 227 10.30 19.84 -8.91
CA GLY A 227 9.18 19.92 -9.84
C GLY A 227 8.84 21.35 -10.24
N VAL A 228 8.49 21.53 -11.51
CA VAL A 228 8.00 22.79 -12.08
C VAL A 228 6.93 22.47 -13.12
N HIS A 229 5.86 23.27 -13.16
CA HIS A 229 4.81 23.10 -14.17
C HIS A 229 4.18 24.44 -14.56
N ILE A 230 4.16 24.71 -15.87
CA ILE A 230 3.56 25.92 -16.43
C ILE A 230 2.07 25.65 -16.67
N SER A 231 1.20 26.51 -16.17
CA SER A 231 -0.24 26.40 -16.41
C SER A 231 -0.59 26.63 -17.89
N PRO A 232 -1.69 26.04 -18.38
CA PRO A 232 -2.40 26.57 -19.54
C PRO A 232 -2.73 28.06 -19.36
N GLU A 233 -3.10 28.71 -20.46
CA GLU A 233 -3.59 30.10 -20.40
C GLU A 233 -4.97 30.13 -19.74
N ILE A 234 -5.08 30.78 -18.58
CA ILE A 234 -6.32 30.83 -17.80
C ILE A 234 -6.99 32.17 -18.09
N ARG A 235 -8.28 32.15 -18.43
CA ARG A 235 -9.08 33.36 -18.62
C ARG A 235 -9.83 33.68 -17.34
N ASN A 236 -9.62 34.87 -16.79
CA ASN A 236 -10.36 35.30 -15.60
C ASN A 236 -11.77 35.79 -15.94
N THR A 237 -12.57 36.02 -14.91
CA THR A 237 -13.95 36.55 -15.02
C THR A 237 -14.04 37.92 -15.70
N LYS A 238 -12.92 38.66 -15.81
CA LYS A 238 -12.81 39.94 -16.53
C LYS A 238 -12.34 39.78 -17.99
N GLY A 239 -12.12 38.54 -18.46
CA GLY A 239 -11.62 38.23 -19.79
C GLY A 239 -10.12 38.44 -19.99
N GLU A 240 -9.36 38.75 -18.93
CA GLU A 240 -7.91 38.86 -18.99
C GLU A 240 -7.29 37.47 -18.97
N SER A 241 -6.23 37.31 -19.78
CA SER A 241 -5.41 36.12 -19.80
C SER A 241 -4.35 36.18 -18.72
N ILE A 242 -4.26 35.13 -17.91
CA ILE A 242 -3.21 34.94 -16.92
C ILE A 242 -2.49 33.61 -17.17
N ARG A 243 -1.20 33.57 -16.81
CA ARG A 243 -0.42 32.34 -16.81
C ARG A 243 0.34 32.22 -15.50
N LEU A 244 0.33 31.02 -14.93
CA LEU A 244 0.95 30.72 -13.65
C LEU A 244 2.02 29.64 -13.82
N LEU A 245 3.01 29.65 -12.94
CA LEU A 245 4.01 28.61 -12.78
C LEU A 245 3.91 28.06 -11.37
N ALA A 246 3.87 26.74 -11.21
CA ALA A 246 3.98 26.09 -9.91
C ALA A 246 5.38 25.47 -9.78
N SER A 247 5.92 25.49 -8.57
CA SER A 247 7.20 24.84 -8.24
C SER A 247 7.16 24.14 -6.89
N CYS A 248 7.97 23.10 -6.74
CA CYS A 248 8.14 22.37 -5.50
C CYS A 248 9.60 21.93 -5.28
N SER A 249 9.97 21.73 -4.00
CA SER A 249 11.36 21.53 -3.58
C SER A 249 11.48 20.51 -2.44
N ASP A 250 12.71 20.09 -2.12
CA ASP A 250 13.03 19.33 -0.91
C ASP A 250 12.87 20.13 0.39
N ASP A 251 12.75 21.46 0.30
CA ASP A 251 12.28 22.32 1.40
C ASP A 251 10.82 22.06 1.80
N ARG A 252 10.13 21.17 1.07
CA ARG A 252 8.75 20.71 1.30
C ARG A 252 7.69 21.78 1.03
N THR A 253 8.06 22.89 0.41
CA THR A 253 7.15 23.96 0.03
C THR A 253 6.65 23.82 -1.41
N ILE A 254 5.44 24.32 -1.64
CA ILE A 254 4.89 24.55 -2.98
C ILE A 254 4.75 26.06 -3.14
N ARG A 255 5.22 26.59 -4.27
CA ARG A 255 5.12 28.00 -4.63
C ARG A 255 4.41 28.17 -5.95
N VAL A 256 3.63 29.25 -6.07
CA VAL A 256 2.96 29.64 -7.30
C VAL A 256 3.41 31.05 -7.69
N TRP A 257 3.75 31.22 -8.97
CA TRP A 257 4.33 32.43 -9.53
C TRP A 257 3.47 32.96 -10.68
N ASP A 258 3.31 34.29 -10.76
CA ASP A 258 2.67 34.95 -11.89
C ASP A 258 3.68 35.21 -13.02
N ILE A 259 3.49 34.50 -14.14
CA ILE A 259 4.31 34.57 -15.34
C ILE A 259 3.57 35.25 -16.51
N THR A 260 2.50 35.99 -16.22
CA THR A 260 1.74 36.73 -17.23
C THR A 260 2.62 37.80 -17.90
N GLU A 261 2.73 37.72 -19.23
CA GLU A 261 3.48 38.68 -20.05
C GLU A 261 2.62 39.93 -20.35
N SER A 262 3.05 41.12 -19.91
CA SER A 262 2.40 42.39 -20.28
C SER A 262 3.14 43.09 -21.41
N SER A 263 2.41 43.49 -22.46
CA SER A 263 2.97 44.11 -23.67
C SER A 263 3.62 45.48 -23.43
N GLU A 264 3.27 46.17 -22.34
CA GLU A 264 3.87 47.45 -21.95
C GLU A 264 5.13 47.30 -21.08
N LYS A 265 5.15 46.34 -20.14
CA LYS A 265 6.34 46.10 -19.29
C LYS A 265 7.50 45.49 -20.08
N ILE A 266 7.21 44.60 -21.03
CA ILE A 266 8.24 44.00 -21.92
C ILE A 266 8.90 45.08 -22.80
N LYS A 267 8.15 46.10 -23.24
CA LYS A 267 8.72 47.24 -24.00
C LYS A 267 9.67 48.09 -23.16
N LEU A 268 9.39 48.29 -21.88
CA LEU A 268 10.26 49.00 -20.94
C LEU A 268 11.52 48.18 -20.59
N GLN A 269 11.39 46.87 -20.36
CA GLN A 269 12.55 46.00 -20.10
C GLN A 269 13.46 45.86 -21.34
N ARG A 270 12.90 45.84 -22.55
CA ARG A 270 13.68 45.86 -23.81
C ARG A 270 14.52 47.12 -24.02
N GLN A 271 14.16 48.25 -23.41
CA GLN A 271 14.93 49.50 -23.51
C GLN A 271 16.12 49.57 -22.53
N ASN A 272 16.14 48.77 -21.46
CA ASN A 272 17.17 48.82 -20.41
C ASN A 272 18.32 47.80 -20.57
N GLY A 273 18.37 47.04 -21.67
CA GLY A 273 19.48 46.13 -21.99
C GLY A 273 19.34 44.75 -21.35
N TYR A 274 18.93 43.76 -22.14
CA TYR A 274 18.79 42.35 -21.75
C TYR A 274 20.12 41.63 -21.42
N GLU A 275 21.27 42.23 -21.72
CA GLU A 275 22.60 41.63 -21.48
C GLU A 275 22.96 41.49 -19.99
N SER A 276 22.20 42.11 -19.08
CA SER A 276 22.43 42.02 -17.63
C SER A 276 21.94 40.69 -17.03
N HIS A 277 20.79 40.14 -17.45
CA HIS A 277 20.16 39.02 -16.74
C HIS A 277 20.71 37.64 -17.12
N THR A 278 21.36 37.50 -18.28
CA THR A 278 22.06 36.27 -18.68
C THR A 278 23.27 35.97 -17.79
N LEU A 279 23.77 36.95 -17.02
CA LEU A 279 24.91 36.81 -16.11
C LEU A 279 24.51 36.53 -14.64
N ASP A 280 23.20 36.51 -14.31
CA ASP A 280 22.72 36.43 -12.92
C ASP A 280 22.39 35.00 -12.44
N ALA A 281 22.15 34.05 -13.34
CA ALA A 281 21.80 32.67 -12.97
C ALA A 281 23.04 31.87 -12.54
N ARG A 282 22.95 31.14 -11.43
CA ARG A 282 24.11 30.41 -10.88
C ARG A 282 24.42 29.17 -11.72
N GLU A 283 25.53 29.20 -12.45
CA GLU A 283 25.99 28.06 -13.25
C GLU A 283 26.71 26.99 -12.41
N THR A 284 27.37 27.38 -11.31
CA THR A 284 28.14 26.47 -10.44
C THR A 284 27.91 26.78 -8.97
N GLY A 285 28.13 25.77 -8.10
CA GLY A 285 28.02 25.89 -6.64
C GLY A 285 29.06 26.81 -5.99
N PHE A 286 29.99 27.38 -6.76
CA PHE A 286 31.04 28.30 -6.30
C PHE A 286 30.76 29.77 -6.65
N GLY A 287 29.66 30.06 -7.35
CA GLY A 287 29.22 31.44 -7.59
C GLY A 287 28.91 32.14 -6.27
N LYS A 288 29.51 33.31 -6.00
CA LYS A 288 29.13 34.13 -4.84
C LYS A 288 27.61 34.33 -4.87
N ASN A 289 26.95 34.33 -3.71
CA ASN A 289 25.74 35.12 -3.55
C ASN A 289 26.19 36.55 -3.88
N THR A 290 26.20 36.97 -5.15
CA THR A 290 25.92 38.36 -5.39
C THR A 290 24.61 38.56 -4.68
N GLU A 291 24.62 39.42 -3.67
CA GLU A 291 23.42 40.16 -3.31
C GLU A 291 22.97 40.81 -4.62
N THR A 292 22.31 40.03 -5.49
CA THR A 292 21.32 40.55 -6.39
C THR A 292 20.46 41.31 -5.40
N THR A 293 20.54 42.64 -5.47
CA THR A 293 19.48 43.51 -4.99
C THR A 293 18.22 42.76 -5.38
N ALA A 294 17.59 42.10 -4.40
CA ALA A 294 16.46 41.24 -4.67
C ALA A 294 15.52 42.17 -5.41
N ASP A 295 15.41 41.98 -6.72
CA ASP A 295 14.64 42.92 -7.52
C ASP A 295 13.24 42.70 -6.94
N ASP A 296 12.73 43.70 -6.21
CA ASP A 296 11.47 43.58 -5.45
C ASP A 296 10.36 43.03 -6.38
N ASP A 297 10.51 43.25 -7.70
CA ASP A 297 9.66 42.75 -8.78
C ASP A 297 9.63 41.20 -8.96
N ASN A 298 10.65 40.43 -8.53
CA ASN A 298 10.68 38.96 -8.61
C ASN A 298 10.00 38.27 -7.41
N LEU A 299 10.19 38.80 -6.19
CA LEU A 299 9.48 38.33 -4.99
C LEU A 299 7.98 38.68 -5.04
N THR A 300 7.63 39.84 -5.59
CA THR A 300 6.23 40.28 -5.77
C THR A 300 5.45 39.43 -6.76
N ARG A 301 6.11 38.60 -7.60
CA ARG A 301 5.46 37.62 -8.48
C ARG A 301 5.09 36.31 -7.81
N CYS A 302 5.62 36.01 -6.63
CA CYS A 302 5.19 34.84 -5.87
C CYS A 302 3.79 35.11 -5.29
N VAL A 303 2.76 34.50 -5.88
CA VAL A 303 1.37 34.76 -5.51
C VAL A 303 0.90 33.90 -4.35
N ALA A 304 1.51 32.72 -4.14
CA ALA A 304 1.19 31.84 -3.02
C ALA A 304 2.40 30.96 -2.62
N THR A 305 2.51 30.65 -1.33
CA THR A 305 3.48 29.69 -0.77
C THR A 305 2.81 28.88 0.33
N VAL A 306 3.06 27.58 0.39
CA VAL A 306 2.53 26.69 1.44
C VAL A 306 3.52 25.57 1.78
N MET A 307 3.52 25.13 3.03
CA MET A 307 4.11 23.83 3.41
C MET A 307 3.21 22.72 2.89
N GLY A 308 3.71 21.95 1.93
CA GLY A 308 2.93 20.95 1.21
C GLY A 308 2.94 19.59 1.90
N HIS A 309 4.06 18.89 1.77
CA HIS A 309 4.22 17.49 2.16
C HIS A 309 5.03 17.34 3.45
N ALA A 310 4.96 16.16 4.06
CA ALA A 310 5.79 15.84 5.23
C ALA A 310 7.27 15.63 4.85
N SER A 311 7.52 15.30 3.58
CA SER A 311 8.82 14.98 2.98
C SER A 311 9.01 15.75 1.66
N ARG A 312 10.06 15.43 0.90
CA ARG A 312 10.36 16.07 -0.40
C ARG A 312 9.19 15.92 -1.38
N ILE A 313 9.02 16.88 -2.28
CA ILE A 313 7.95 16.88 -3.29
C ILE A 313 8.59 16.65 -4.66
N TRP A 314 8.20 15.57 -5.34
CA TRP A 314 8.79 15.18 -6.63
C TRP A 314 8.20 15.92 -7.81
N GLN A 315 6.91 16.27 -7.76
CA GLN A 315 6.29 17.03 -8.83
C GLN A 315 5.06 17.80 -8.36
N VAL A 316 4.73 18.85 -9.11
CA VAL A 316 3.51 19.64 -8.99
C VAL A 316 2.90 19.85 -10.38
N GLU A 317 1.58 19.77 -10.52
CA GLU A 317 0.88 19.92 -11.81
C GLU A 317 -0.45 20.68 -11.66
N PHE A 318 -0.74 21.59 -12.60
CA PHE A 318 -2.03 22.25 -12.68
C PHE A 318 -3.04 21.34 -13.40
N ALA A 319 -4.29 21.31 -12.95
CA ALA A 319 -5.31 20.59 -13.70
C ALA A 319 -5.46 21.16 -15.13
N PRO A 320 -5.62 20.31 -16.16
CA PRO A 320 -5.85 20.74 -17.54
C PRO A 320 -7.21 21.46 -17.73
N ASP A 321 -7.31 22.30 -18.76
CA ASP A 321 -8.54 22.96 -19.24
C ASP A 321 -9.39 23.70 -18.18
N GLN A 322 -8.75 24.43 -17.27
CA GLN A 322 -9.45 25.20 -16.26
C GLN A 322 -10.08 26.48 -16.83
N ILE A 323 -11.40 26.45 -17.03
CA ILE A 323 -12.22 27.64 -17.26
C ILE A 323 -12.77 28.10 -15.90
N LEU A 324 -12.39 29.31 -15.47
CA LEU A 324 -12.96 29.90 -14.25
C LEU A 324 -14.45 30.21 -14.48
N SER A 325 -15.32 29.67 -13.63
CA SER A 325 -16.77 29.91 -13.69
C SER A 325 -17.13 31.28 -13.10
N GLU A 326 -18.28 31.85 -13.47
CA GLU A 326 -18.78 33.14 -12.91
C GLU A 326 -18.92 33.13 -11.37
N SER A 327 -18.93 31.94 -10.74
CA SER A 327 -19.10 31.75 -9.30
C SER A 327 -17.83 31.37 -8.53
N SER A 328 -16.71 31.01 -9.19
CA SER A 328 -15.47 30.65 -8.48
C SER A 328 -14.16 30.92 -9.26
N ASP A 329 -13.32 31.80 -8.72
CA ASP A 329 -11.94 32.06 -9.16
C ASP A 329 -10.94 31.03 -8.56
N ASN A 330 -11.27 29.73 -8.60
CA ASN A 330 -10.43 28.67 -8.03
C ASN A 330 -9.66 27.91 -9.11
N VAL A 331 -8.34 27.83 -8.94
CA VAL A 331 -7.45 27.02 -9.78
C VAL A 331 -7.04 25.76 -9.03
N GLU A 332 -7.19 24.59 -9.63
CA GLU A 332 -6.82 23.31 -9.02
C GLU A 332 -5.36 22.93 -9.34
N LEU A 333 -4.68 22.40 -8.33
CA LEU A 333 -3.26 22.01 -8.37
C LEU A 333 -3.08 20.68 -7.63
N TYR A 334 -2.21 19.82 -8.14
CA TYR A 334 -1.86 18.54 -7.54
C TYR A 334 -0.37 18.48 -7.25
N SER A 335 0.02 17.83 -6.15
CA SER A 335 1.42 17.59 -5.81
C SER A 335 1.65 16.14 -5.41
N PHE A 336 2.85 15.63 -5.73
CA PHE A 336 3.23 14.22 -5.60
C PHE A 336 4.49 14.10 -4.75
N GLY A 337 4.39 13.42 -3.61
CA GLY A 337 5.41 13.44 -2.56
C GLY A 337 6.28 12.19 -2.45
N GLU A 338 7.44 12.35 -1.80
CA GLU A 338 8.23 11.26 -1.23
C GLU A 338 7.47 10.52 -0.12
N ASP A 339 6.57 11.22 0.59
CA ASP A 339 5.74 10.66 1.65
C ASP A 339 4.63 9.70 1.14
N ALA A 340 4.74 9.24 -0.12
CA ALA A 340 3.80 8.35 -0.78
C ALA A 340 2.36 8.91 -0.87
N THR A 341 2.22 10.24 -0.84
CA THR A 341 0.93 10.91 -0.95
C THR A 341 0.79 11.79 -2.18
N VAL A 342 -0.45 11.88 -2.68
CA VAL A 342 -0.90 12.93 -3.59
C VAL A 342 -1.73 13.92 -2.81
N GLN A 343 -1.48 15.21 -2.98
CA GLN A 343 -2.29 16.26 -2.36
C GLN A 343 -2.97 17.11 -3.41
N LYS A 344 -4.27 17.36 -3.21
CA LYS A 344 -5.07 18.29 -4.03
C LYS A 344 -5.15 19.64 -3.32
N TRP A 345 -4.92 20.70 -4.09
CA TRP A 345 -4.92 22.08 -3.64
C TRP A 345 -5.84 22.94 -4.49
N ASN A 346 -6.49 23.91 -3.85
CA ASN A 346 -7.21 24.98 -4.55
C ASN A 346 -6.53 26.31 -4.29
N LEU A 347 -6.13 26.97 -5.37
CA LEU A 347 -5.63 28.33 -5.39
C LEU A 347 -6.79 29.28 -5.65
N THR A 348 -7.17 30.07 -4.65
CA THR A 348 -8.19 31.12 -4.83
C THR A 348 -7.51 32.41 -5.25
N LEU A 349 -7.82 32.88 -6.46
CA LEU A 349 -7.35 34.16 -6.99
C LEU A 349 -8.26 35.27 -6.45
N THR A 350 -7.72 36.16 -5.63
CA THR A 350 -8.51 37.24 -5.02
C THR A 350 -8.73 38.37 -6.02
N SER A 351 -9.98 38.69 -6.36
CA SER A 351 -10.33 39.76 -7.33
C SER A 351 -10.13 41.19 -6.81
N GLN A 352 -9.85 41.34 -5.50
CA GLN A 352 -9.53 42.61 -4.86
C GLN A 352 -8.01 42.83 -4.86
N LEU A 353 -7.52 43.66 -5.78
CA LEU A 353 -6.57 44.76 -5.54
C LEU A 353 -6.07 45.28 -6.90
N SER A 354 -6.59 46.46 -7.26
CA SER A 354 -6.00 47.33 -8.26
C SER A 354 -4.55 47.64 -7.89
N ASN A 355 -3.63 47.37 -8.83
CA ASN A 355 -2.23 47.77 -8.86
C ASN A 355 -1.28 47.13 -7.82
N GLN A 356 -0.47 46.20 -8.34
CA GLN A 356 0.87 45.79 -7.91
C GLN A 356 1.08 44.61 -6.94
N ASN A 357 0.07 43.99 -6.30
CA ASN A 357 0.30 42.74 -5.54
C ASN A 357 -0.87 41.76 -5.65
N ARG A 358 -0.72 40.72 -6.48
CA ARG A 358 -1.69 39.62 -6.67
C ARG A 358 -1.49 38.54 -5.60
N ALA A 359 -1.86 38.82 -4.35
CA ALA A 359 -1.84 37.79 -3.31
C ALA A 359 -2.96 36.77 -3.54
N ALA A 360 -2.61 35.49 -3.62
CA ALA A 360 -3.52 34.36 -3.75
C ALA A 360 -3.36 33.43 -2.53
N LYS A 361 -4.40 32.63 -2.25
CA LYS A 361 -4.37 31.67 -1.15
C LYS A 361 -4.42 30.26 -1.70
N LEU A 362 -3.39 29.47 -1.44
CA LEU A 362 -3.36 28.04 -1.73
C LEU A 362 -3.91 27.27 -0.52
N THR A 363 -4.96 26.48 -0.72
CA THR A 363 -5.66 25.73 0.33
C THR A 363 -5.66 24.25 0.04
N HIS A 364 -5.26 23.45 1.03
CA HIS A 364 -5.34 21.99 0.95
C HIS A 364 -6.80 21.52 0.90
N ARG A 365 -7.10 20.53 0.05
CA ARG A 365 -8.45 19.94 -0.12
C ARG A 365 -8.50 18.48 0.28
N SER A 366 -7.61 17.66 -0.25
CA SER A 366 -7.59 16.22 0.01
C SER A 366 -6.18 15.65 -0.10
N THR A 367 -5.98 14.52 0.57
CA THR A 367 -4.74 13.73 0.50
C THR A 367 -5.13 12.30 0.13
N PHE A 368 -4.46 11.73 -0.87
CA PHE A 368 -4.58 10.34 -1.29
C PHE A 368 -3.29 9.60 -0.94
N SER A 369 -3.38 8.54 -0.15
CA SER A 369 -2.24 7.75 0.34
C SER A 369 -2.29 6.34 -0.24
N ASN A 370 -2.19 6.25 -1.57
CA ASN A 370 -2.46 5.00 -2.30
C ASN A 370 -1.22 4.12 -2.47
N HIS A 371 -0.03 4.60 -2.14
CA HIS A 371 1.25 3.89 -2.27
C HIS A 371 1.85 3.55 -0.91
N SER A 372 2.70 2.53 -0.85
CA SER A 372 3.43 2.11 0.36
C SER A 372 4.88 2.60 0.35
N GLY A 373 5.48 2.75 1.54
CA GLY A 373 6.88 3.12 1.69
C GLY A 373 7.17 4.57 1.31
N LYS A 374 7.99 4.78 0.29
CA LYS A 374 8.40 6.13 -0.17
C LYS A 374 8.22 6.28 -1.68
N HIS A 375 8.14 7.54 -2.11
CA HIS A 375 8.17 8.01 -3.51
C HIS A 375 6.98 7.65 -4.39
N ILE A 376 6.32 8.70 -4.87
CA ILE A 376 5.55 8.66 -6.12
C ILE A 376 6.47 9.23 -7.21
N TRP A 377 6.91 8.38 -8.13
CA TRP A 377 7.89 8.74 -9.16
C TRP A 377 7.24 9.31 -10.42
N SER A 378 6.03 8.85 -10.73
CA SER A 378 5.35 9.19 -11.97
C SER A 378 3.87 9.46 -11.75
N HIS A 379 3.33 10.26 -12.65
CA HIS A 379 1.92 10.61 -12.69
C HIS A 379 1.54 10.90 -14.14
N ALA A 380 0.25 10.80 -14.44
CA ALA A 380 -0.33 11.25 -15.69
C ALA A 380 -1.74 11.80 -15.40
N VAL A 381 -2.12 12.86 -16.11
CA VAL A 381 -3.41 13.52 -15.91
C VAL A 381 -4.11 13.68 -17.26
N ILE A 382 -5.39 13.33 -17.32
CA ILE A 382 -6.26 13.65 -18.45
C ILE A 382 -7.60 14.24 -17.97
N PRO A 383 -8.21 15.14 -18.75
CA PRO A 383 -9.61 15.50 -18.57
C PRO A 383 -10.53 14.30 -18.78
N ASP A 384 -11.54 14.14 -17.93
CA ASP A 384 -12.63 13.17 -18.09
C ASP A 384 -13.98 13.85 -17.79
N GLY A 385 -14.64 14.34 -18.84
CA GLY A 385 -15.85 15.14 -18.71
C GLY A 385 -15.59 16.48 -18.01
N ASN A 386 -16.24 16.70 -16.85
CA ASN A 386 -16.02 17.87 -15.99
C ASN A 386 -14.98 17.64 -14.89
N ASP A 387 -14.44 16.43 -14.79
CA ASP A 387 -13.50 16.00 -13.77
C ASP A 387 -12.16 15.59 -14.39
N LEU A 388 -11.24 15.12 -13.55
CA LEU A 388 -9.92 14.64 -13.95
C LEU A 388 -9.76 13.17 -13.61
N LEU A 389 -9.04 12.46 -14.46
CA LEU A 389 -8.48 11.15 -14.16
C LEU A 389 -6.97 11.29 -14.00
N ILE A 390 -6.46 10.91 -12.83
CA ILE A 390 -5.05 10.97 -12.48
C ILE A 390 -4.55 9.54 -12.26
N ALA A 391 -3.47 9.15 -12.92
CA ALA A 391 -2.73 7.93 -12.64
C ALA A 391 -1.46 8.26 -11.85
N THR A 392 -1.07 7.41 -10.91
CA THR A 392 0.15 7.55 -10.10
C THR A 392 0.93 6.25 -10.06
N GLY A 393 2.26 6.36 -10.17
CA GLY A 393 3.19 5.24 -10.14
C GLY A 393 4.20 5.41 -9.00
N GLY A 394 4.30 4.42 -8.12
CA GLY A 394 5.11 4.47 -6.91
C GLY A 394 6.41 3.64 -6.99
N ALA A 395 7.29 3.82 -6.00
CA ALA A 395 8.44 2.93 -5.81
C ALA A 395 8.04 1.49 -5.46
N ASP A 396 6.85 1.32 -4.89
CA ASP A 396 6.22 0.02 -4.63
C ASP A 396 5.81 -0.75 -5.89
N GLY A 397 5.98 -0.15 -7.07
CA GLY A 397 5.55 -0.72 -8.35
C GLY A 397 4.04 -0.75 -8.54
N LYS A 398 3.27 -0.14 -7.62
CA LYS A 398 1.83 -0.01 -7.72
C LYS A 398 1.48 1.07 -8.75
N VAL A 399 0.36 0.88 -9.44
CA VAL A 399 -0.31 1.94 -10.20
C VAL A 399 -1.69 2.18 -9.62
N SER A 400 -1.97 3.42 -9.20
CA SER A 400 -3.27 3.83 -8.70
C SER A 400 -3.90 4.87 -9.62
N LEU A 401 -5.23 4.86 -9.71
CA LEU A 401 -6.04 5.86 -10.40
C LEU A 401 -6.83 6.66 -9.36
N ILE A 402 -6.97 7.96 -9.56
CA ILE A 402 -7.72 8.91 -8.72
C ILE A 402 -8.63 9.73 -9.64
N GLY A 403 -9.91 9.88 -9.31
CA GLY A 403 -10.82 10.74 -10.08
C GLY A 403 -12.28 10.30 -10.12
N ALA A 404 -13.18 11.25 -10.41
CA ALA A 404 -14.64 11.06 -10.42
C ALA A 404 -15.19 10.35 -11.67
N GLY A 405 -14.38 10.23 -12.73
CA GLY A 405 -14.65 9.41 -13.92
C GLY A 405 -14.94 7.93 -13.65
N MET A 406 -14.72 7.47 -12.41
CA MET A 406 -14.98 6.11 -11.98
C MET A 406 -16.44 5.66 -12.11
N ASN A 407 -17.38 6.60 -12.15
CA ASN A 407 -18.80 6.33 -12.38
C ASN A 407 -19.08 5.61 -13.72
N HIS A 408 -18.21 5.77 -14.73
CA HIS A 408 -18.34 5.09 -16.02
C HIS A 408 -17.87 3.63 -16.02
N PHE A 409 -17.23 3.15 -14.95
CA PHE A 409 -16.62 1.83 -14.87
C PHE A 409 -17.53 0.72 -14.32
N LEU A 410 -18.79 1.04 -13.93
CA LEU A 410 -19.75 0.02 -13.51
C LEU A 410 -19.98 -1.05 -14.60
N PRO A 411 -20.12 -2.34 -14.23
CA PRO A 411 -20.52 -3.40 -15.15
C PRO A 411 -21.90 -3.08 -15.73
N LYS A 412 -22.04 -3.12 -17.06
CA LYS A 412 -23.38 -3.20 -17.67
C LYS A 412 -24.03 -4.50 -17.19
N THR A 413 -25.29 -4.44 -16.77
CA THR A 413 -26.07 -5.64 -16.47
C THR A 413 -26.09 -6.57 -17.70
N LYS A 414 -26.19 -7.88 -17.47
CA LYS A 414 -26.17 -8.91 -18.53
C LYS A 414 -27.25 -8.72 -19.61
N ASP A 415 -28.26 -7.91 -19.33
CA ASP A 415 -29.39 -7.63 -20.23
C ASP A 415 -29.16 -6.44 -21.18
N GLY A 416 -28.00 -5.77 -21.11
CA GLY A 416 -27.67 -4.67 -22.02
C GLY A 416 -28.53 -3.41 -21.84
N SER A 417 -29.42 -3.38 -20.85
CA SER A 417 -30.13 -2.17 -20.44
C SER A 417 -29.15 -1.21 -19.77
N GLN A 418 -29.09 0.02 -20.25
CA GLN A 418 -28.53 1.10 -19.45
C GLN A 418 -29.33 1.16 -18.15
N VAL A 419 -28.65 1.24 -17.01
CA VAL A 419 -29.27 1.73 -15.77
C VAL A 419 -30.01 3.01 -16.16
N ASN A 420 -31.32 3.05 -15.94
CA ASN A 420 -32.13 4.19 -16.31
C ASN A 420 -31.47 5.45 -15.74
N PRO A 421 -31.28 6.55 -16.50
CA PRO A 421 -30.73 7.79 -15.94
C PRO A 421 -31.56 8.39 -14.79
N ARG A 422 -32.74 7.83 -14.53
CA ARG A 422 -33.61 8.12 -13.37
C ARG A 422 -33.22 7.34 -12.11
N ASP A 423 -32.39 6.31 -12.23
CA ASP A 423 -31.77 5.60 -11.11
C ASP A 423 -30.45 6.30 -10.75
N LYS A 424 -30.63 7.41 -10.03
CA LYS A 424 -29.72 8.06 -9.06
C LYS A 424 -28.33 8.48 -9.56
N ALA A 425 -28.07 9.78 -9.47
CA ALA A 425 -26.72 10.32 -9.42
C ALA A 425 -25.91 9.54 -8.37
N LEU A 426 -24.94 8.74 -8.81
CA LEU A 426 -23.95 8.13 -7.93
C LEU A 426 -23.07 9.26 -7.39
N ASP A 427 -23.43 9.78 -6.22
CA ASP A 427 -22.54 10.62 -5.43
C ASP A 427 -21.33 9.77 -5.03
N ILE A 428 -20.17 10.03 -5.64
CA ILE A 428 -18.91 9.32 -5.38
C ILE A 428 -18.57 9.45 -3.89
N SER A 429 -18.61 10.67 -3.36
CA SER A 429 -18.51 10.92 -1.91
C SER A 429 -19.13 12.27 -1.57
N LYS A 430 -19.99 12.34 -0.55
CA LYS A 430 -20.63 13.58 -0.09
C LYS A 430 -20.60 13.65 1.43
N THR A 431 -20.16 14.80 1.96
CA THR A 431 -20.29 15.13 3.38
C THR A 431 -21.33 16.22 3.55
N THR A 432 -22.37 15.95 4.33
CA THR A 432 -23.38 16.95 4.71
C THR A 432 -23.26 17.29 6.19
N ILE A 433 -23.53 18.56 6.53
CA ILE A 433 -23.46 19.08 7.90
C ILE A 433 -24.86 19.53 8.30
N TRP A 434 -25.30 19.09 9.48
CA TRP A 434 -26.64 19.35 9.99
C TRP A 434 -26.57 19.84 11.43
N ASN A 435 -27.17 21.00 11.67
CA ASN A 435 -27.49 21.47 13.02
C ASN A 435 -28.86 20.95 13.45
N LEU A 436 -29.13 21.00 14.75
CA LEU A 436 -30.46 20.65 15.27
C LEU A 436 -31.57 21.52 14.64
N GLN A 437 -31.29 22.80 14.37
CA GLN A 437 -32.25 23.69 13.71
C GLN A 437 -32.58 23.25 12.28
N ASP A 438 -31.57 22.80 11.53
CA ASP A 438 -31.73 22.34 10.14
C ASP A 438 -32.60 21.07 10.09
N VAL A 439 -32.36 20.13 11.01
CA VAL A 439 -33.16 18.90 11.17
C VAL A 439 -34.62 19.22 11.55
N LEU A 440 -34.83 20.18 12.46
CA LEU A 440 -36.17 20.62 12.86
C LEU A 440 -36.93 21.35 11.75
N GLN A 441 -36.22 22.08 10.89
CA GLN A 441 -36.83 22.75 9.76
C GLN A 441 -37.23 21.74 8.68
N SER A 442 -36.34 20.79 8.36
CA SER A 442 -36.63 19.68 7.45
C SER A 442 -37.81 18.84 7.93
N SER A 443 -37.89 18.52 9.23
CA SER A 443 -38.98 17.71 9.78
C SER A 443 -40.35 18.41 9.79
N LYS A 444 -40.38 19.75 9.87
CA LYS A 444 -41.63 20.53 9.81
C LYS A 444 -42.22 20.60 8.41
N LEU A 445 -41.38 20.61 7.36
CA LEU A 445 -41.86 20.57 5.98
C LEU A 445 -42.51 19.22 5.61
N ASN A 446 -42.12 18.14 6.30
CA ASN A 446 -42.56 16.78 6.02
C ASN A 446 -43.74 16.29 6.89
N LYS A 447 -44.37 17.16 7.70
CA LYS A 447 -45.58 16.75 8.42
C LYS A 447 -46.73 16.56 7.42
N PRO A 448 -47.43 15.41 7.41
CA PRO A 448 -48.66 15.28 6.63
C PRO A 448 -49.65 16.33 7.15
N VAL A 449 -50.25 17.08 6.22
CA VAL A 449 -51.31 18.05 6.52
C VAL A 449 -52.50 17.30 7.10
N THR A 450 -52.58 17.22 8.43
CA THR A 450 -53.80 16.81 9.11
C THR A 450 -54.74 18.01 9.11
N THR A 451 -55.75 17.95 8.24
CA THR A 451 -56.86 18.91 8.19
C THR A 451 -57.59 18.89 9.53
N VAL A 452 -57.35 19.89 10.37
CA VAL A 452 -58.20 20.18 11.53
C VAL A 452 -58.91 21.50 11.24
N GLN A 453 -60.23 21.40 11.13
CA GLN A 453 -61.15 22.51 10.92
C GLN A 453 -60.97 23.55 12.03
N GLU A 454 -60.62 24.77 11.63
CA GLU A 454 -60.70 25.96 12.47
C GLU A 454 -62.17 26.24 12.83
N THR A 455 -62.50 26.18 14.12
CA THR A 455 -63.65 26.89 14.66
C THR A 455 -63.19 28.20 15.28
N LEU A 456 -63.57 29.30 14.62
CA LEU A 456 -63.37 30.66 15.07
C LEU A 456 -64.06 30.92 16.42
N GLY A 457 -63.31 31.52 17.34
CA GLY A 457 -63.82 32.13 18.57
C GLY A 457 -62.97 33.35 18.94
N ASN A 458 -63.34 34.52 18.42
CA ASN A 458 -62.76 35.81 18.78
C ASN A 458 -63.24 36.26 20.17
N SER A 459 -62.32 36.72 21.02
CA SER A 459 -62.48 37.93 21.85
C SER A 459 -61.15 38.42 22.41
N PRO A 460 -60.89 39.74 22.47
CA PRO A 460 -59.61 40.33 22.87
C PRO A 460 -59.61 40.74 24.35
N ASN A 461 -58.48 40.58 25.06
CA ASN A 461 -58.06 41.51 26.12
C ASN A 461 -56.64 41.22 26.63
N ASN A 462 -55.78 42.21 26.37
CA ASN A 462 -54.70 42.77 27.18
C ASN A 462 -53.99 41.98 28.30
N LEU A 463 -52.66 42.17 28.23
CA LEU A 463 -51.69 42.39 29.31
C LEU A 463 -50.95 41.20 29.91
N THR A 464 -49.63 41.46 29.99
CA THR A 464 -48.62 40.91 30.89
C THR A 464 -48.08 39.52 30.60
N SER A 465 -46.86 39.54 30.03
CA SER A 465 -45.83 38.53 30.20
C SER A 465 -45.77 38.01 31.65
N PRO A 466 -45.99 36.71 31.89
CA PRO A 466 -45.51 36.06 33.09
C PRO A 466 -44.11 35.53 32.77
N SER A 467 -43.11 36.25 33.28
CA SER A 467 -41.82 35.67 33.62
C SER A 467 -42.07 34.54 34.63
N GLN A 468 -42.17 33.30 34.16
CA GLN A 468 -41.97 32.13 35.00
C GLN A 468 -40.62 31.53 34.67
N SER A 469 -39.65 31.97 35.47
CA SER A 469 -38.40 31.28 35.75
C SER A 469 -38.70 29.89 36.33
N GLY A 470 -38.97 28.92 35.46
CA GLY A 470 -38.77 27.51 35.76
C GLY A 470 -37.28 27.21 35.56
N LYS A 471 -36.53 27.10 36.65
CA LYS A 471 -35.14 26.63 36.65
C LYS A 471 -35.10 25.17 36.20
N SER A 472 -35.12 24.94 34.89
CA SER A 472 -34.56 23.74 34.27
C SER A 472 -33.11 24.04 33.94
N LYS A 473 -32.18 23.19 34.41
CA LYS A 473 -30.76 23.31 34.10
C LYS A 473 -30.60 23.35 32.58
N ASN A 474 -30.06 24.45 32.05
CA ASN A 474 -29.70 24.62 30.64
C ASN A 474 -28.64 23.58 30.22
N ALA A 475 -29.04 22.35 29.96
CA ALA A 475 -28.28 21.44 29.13
C ALA A 475 -28.55 21.84 27.69
N LYS A 476 -27.53 22.37 27.01
CA LYS A 476 -27.58 22.68 25.57
C LYS A 476 -28.05 21.42 24.83
N GLU A 477 -29.22 21.49 24.18
CA GLU A 477 -29.80 20.35 23.46
C GLU A 477 -28.89 19.98 22.28
N GLY A 478 -28.63 18.69 22.11
CA GLY A 478 -27.73 18.18 21.07
C GLY A 478 -27.91 16.68 20.87
N PHE A 479 -27.39 16.18 19.75
CA PHE A 479 -27.48 14.77 19.36
C PHE A 479 -26.72 13.87 20.32
N SER A 480 -27.40 12.87 20.88
CA SER A 480 -26.92 11.93 21.88
C SER A 480 -26.45 10.59 21.29
N ARG A 481 -27.16 10.07 20.29
CA ARG A 481 -26.92 8.77 19.68
C ARG A 481 -27.35 8.73 18.22
N TYR A 482 -26.72 7.83 17.47
CA TYR A 482 -27.03 7.52 16.09
C TYR A 482 -27.12 6.01 15.90
N THR A 483 -28.00 5.54 15.02
CA THR A 483 -28.02 4.14 14.58
C THR A 483 -28.64 4.04 13.18
N PHE A 484 -28.04 3.24 12.30
CA PHE A 484 -28.57 3.03 10.94
C PHE A 484 -29.59 1.88 10.96
N ILE A 485 -30.82 2.14 10.52
CA ILE A 485 -31.89 1.11 10.44
C ILE A 485 -31.82 0.30 9.14
N SER A 486 -31.27 0.92 8.11
CA SER A 486 -30.90 0.30 6.84
C SER A 486 -29.78 1.13 6.25
N ASP A 487 -29.16 0.66 5.16
CA ASP A 487 -28.25 1.50 4.39
C ASP A 487 -28.91 2.87 4.10
N ASN A 488 -30.19 2.91 3.73
CA ASN A 488 -30.97 4.10 3.37
C ASN A 488 -31.74 4.82 4.51
N ARG A 489 -31.54 4.48 5.78
CA ARG A 489 -32.26 5.13 6.90
C ARG A 489 -31.41 5.28 8.15
N LEU A 490 -31.43 6.48 8.74
CA LEU A 490 -30.69 6.83 9.95
C LEU A 490 -31.63 7.26 11.07
N LEU A 491 -31.41 6.78 12.29
CA LEU A 491 -32.10 7.25 13.49
C LEU A 491 -31.14 8.09 14.33
N ALA A 492 -31.57 9.28 14.73
CA ALA A 492 -30.81 10.21 15.56
C ALA A 492 -31.61 10.58 16.80
N ALA A 493 -31.04 10.35 17.98
CA ALA A 493 -31.64 10.72 19.26
C ALA A 493 -30.94 11.95 19.86
N THR A 494 -31.65 12.71 20.67
CA THR A 494 -31.13 13.88 21.40
C THR A 494 -30.97 13.58 22.90
N ASN A 495 -30.22 14.42 23.62
CA ASN A 495 -30.07 14.30 25.08
C ASN A 495 -31.41 14.50 25.84
N SER A 496 -32.42 15.09 25.20
CA SER A 496 -33.76 15.35 25.74
C SER A 496 -34.75 14.21 25.47
N GLY A 497 -34.36 13.18 24.72
CA GLY A 497 -35.23 12.02 24.41
C GLY A 497 -35.99 12.12 23.08
N ARG A 498 -35.84 13.21 22.31
CA ARG A 498 -36.44 13.33 20.98
C ARG A 498 -35.70 12.45 19.97
N ILE A 499 -36.45 11.84 19.06
CA ILE A 499 -35.93 10.90 18.05
C ILE A 499 -36.34 11.37 16.65
N PHE A 500 -35.36 11.40 15.75
CA PHE A 500 -35.54 11.74 14.35
C PHE A 500 -35.14 10.58 13.45
N VAL A 501 -35.88 10.39 12.35
CA VAL A 501 -35.56 9.43 11.29
C VAL A 501 -35.22 10.19 10.02
N GLY A 502 -34.00 9.99 9.54
CA GLY A 502 -33.47 10.48 8.28
C GLY A 502 -33.63 9.44 7.15
N SER A 503 -34.08 9.86 5.97
CA SER A 503 -34.21 9.02 4.76
C SER A 503 -33.28 9.50 3.65
N PHE A 504 -32.54 8.58 3.02
CA PHE A 504 -31.55 8.86 1.96
C PHE A 504 -32.08 8.55 0.54
N GLU A 505 -33.35 8.84 0.24
CA GLU A 505 -33.98 8.48 -1.06
C GLU A 505 -33.46 9.32 -2.24
N GLU A 506 -33.75 10.63 -2.26
CA GLU A 506 -33.22 11.61 -3.24
C GLU A 506 -32.28 12.60 -2.53
N ASP A 507 -32.80 13.34 -1.55
CA ASP A 507 -32.04 14.15 -0.59
C ASP A 507 -32.29 13.66 0.83
N LEU A 508 -31.33 13.91 1.73
CA LEU A 508 -31.49 13.55 3.13
C LEU A 508 -32.61 14.38 3.76
N THR A 509 -33.72 13.72 4.06
CA THR A 509 -34.90 14.32 4.70
C THR A 509 -35.11 13.77 6.09
N TRP A 510 -35.58 14.62 7.01
CA TRP A 510 -35.80 14.25 8.40
C TRP A 510 -37.29 14.20 8.74
N THR A 511 -37.65 13.28 9.64
CA THR A 511 -38.99 13.16 10.24
C THR A 511 -38.83 12.97 11.74
N GLU A 512 -39.62 13.67 12.55
CA GLU A 512 -39.61 13.50 14.01
C GLU A 512 -40.61 12.41 14.39
N LEU A 513 -40.18 11.45 15.23
CA LEU A 513 -41.06 10.41 15.74
C LEU A 513 -41.92 10.95 16.89
N ASN A 514 -43.15 10.46 16.99
CA ASN A 514 -43.99 10.68 18.15
C ASN A 514 -43.52 9.77 19.29
N VAL A 515 -42.85 10.35 20.27
CA VAL A 515 -42.29 9.65 21.44
C VAL A 515 -43.26 9.83 22.62
N PRO A 516 -43.73 8.74 23.27
CA PRO A 516 -44.58 8.83 24.47
C PRO A 516 -43.96 9.71 25.57
N ASP A 517 -44.77 10.49 26.29
CA ASP A 517 -44.30 11.39 27.38
C ASP A 517 -43.59 10.62 28.53
N GLU A 518 -43.81 9.31 28.63
CA GLU A 518 -43.19 8.41 29.61
C GLU A 518 -41.76 7.97 29.23
N LEU A 519 -41.37 8.13 27.96
CA LEU A 519 -40.00 7.95 27.51
C LEU A 519 -39.20 9.14 28.04
N GLY A 520 -38.56 8.99 29.19
CA GLY A 520 -37.63 9.99 29.73
C GLY A 520 -36.41 10.21 28.83
N GLN A 521 -35.19 10.06 29.36
CA GLN A 521 -34.00 10.04 28.51
C GLN A 521 -33.88 8.69 27.80
N VAL A 522 -33.92 8.70 26.47
CA VAL A 522 -33.58 7.53 25.63
C VAL A 522 -32.18 7.06 26.02
N VAL A 523 -32.08 5.81 26.50
CA VAL A 523 -30.81 5.29 27.00
C VAL A 523 -30.03 4.67 25.88
N PHE A 524 -30.65 3.90 24.98
CA PHE A 524 -30.01 3.30 23.82
C PHE A 524 -31.03 3.00 22.71
N SER A 525 -30.54 2.89 21.48
CA SER A 525 -31.32 2.55 20.29
C SER A 525 -30.50 1.63 19.41
N HIS A 526 -31.09 0.52 18.99
CA HIS A 526 -30.51 -0.44 18.06
C HIS A 526 -31.43 -0.62 16.84
N ALA A 527 -30.87 -1.09 15.75
CA ALA A 527 -31.57 -1.28 14.49
C ALA A 527 -31.51 -2.73 14.04
N LEU A 528 -32.60 -3.23 13.44
CA LEU A 528 -32.76 -4.61 13.01
C LEU A 528 -33.20 -4.64 11.54
N LEU A 529 -32.44 -5.38 10.73
CA LEU A 529 -32.74 -5.65 9.32
C LEU A 529 -33.39 -7.02 9.20
N GLY A 530 -34.65 -7.09 8.74
CA GLY A 530 -35.28 -8.33 8.30
C GLY A 530 -34.72 -8.80 6.95
N LYS A 531 -34.72 -10.11 6.66
CA LYS A 531 -34.36 -10.66 5.32
C LYS A 531 -35.18 -10.03 4.19
N SER A 532 -36.40 -9.59 4.46
CA SER A 532 -37.19 -8.74 3.57
C SER A 532 -36.93 -7.26 3.88
N GLN A 533 -36.23 -6.57 2.99
CA GLN A 533 -35.96 -5.12 3.07
C GLN A 533 -37.23 -4.25 3.11
N ALA A 534 -38.42 -4.84 2.96
CA ALA A 534 -39.67 -4.10 2.89
C ALA A 534 -40.06 -3.41 4.21
N ASN A 535 -39.54 -3.86 5.38
CA ASN A 535 -39.98 -3.31 6.67
C ASN A 535 -38.87 -3.31 7.75
N PRO A 536 -37.93 -2.35 7.73
CA PRO A 536 -36.89 -2.24 8.74
C PRO A 536 -37.47 -1.87 10.12
N MET A 537 -36.93 -2.46 11.18
CA MET A 537 -37.39 -2.24 12.56
C MET A 537 -36.25 -1.68 13.43
N ALA A 538 -36.53 -0.72 14.30
CA ALA A 538 -35.59 -0.26 15.32
C ALA A 538 -36.11 -0.61 16.71
N LEU A 539 -35.22 -0.98 17.62
CA LEU A 539 -35.50 -1.15 19.04
C LEU A 539 -34.94 0.03 19.82
N VAL A 540 -35.76 0.60 20.69
CA VAL A 540 -35.36 1.71 21.57
C VAL A 540 -35.63 1.26 22.98
N GLY A 541 -34.63 1.33 23.85
CA GLY A 541 -34.88 1.03 25.25
C GLY A 541 -34.38 2.11 26.20
N THR A 542 -34.88 1.96 27.42
CA THR A 542 -34.88 3.00 28.45
C THR A 542 -34.17 2.50 29.70
N ASN A 543 -33.82 3.43 30.59
CA ASN A 543 -33.23 3.10 31.90
C ASN A 543 -34.24 2.44 32.83
N THR A 544 -35.53 2.54 32.54
CA THR A 544 -36.62 1.93 33.33
C THR A 544 -36.87 0.47 32.97
N GLY A 545 -36.11 -0.08 32.03
CA GLY A 545 -36.25 -1.47 31.56
C GLY A 545 -37.31 -1.65 30.48
N ASP A 546 -37.94 -0.57 30.01
CA ASP A 546 -38.96 -0.64 28.95
C ASP A 546 -38.29 -0.69 27.57
N LEU A 547 -38.71 -1.64 26.75
CA LEU A 547 -38.28 -1.83 25.38
C LEU A 547 -39.40 -1.44 24.42
N TYR A 548 -39.08 -0.59 23.45
CA TYR A 548 -39.97 -0.11 22.40
C TYR A 548 -39.44 -0.58 21.05
N HIS A 549 -40.34 -0.75 20.09
CA HIS A 549 -40.01 -0.97 18.69
C HIS A 549 -40.61 0.13 17.80
N TYR A 550 -39.96 0.34 16.67
CA TYR A 550 -40.37 1.25 15.61
C TYR A 550 -40.30 0.50 14.28
N THR A 551 -41.40 0.49 13.53
CA THR A 551 -41.47 -0.05 12.16
C THR A 551 -41.93 1.05 11.21
N TRP A 552 -41.35 1.08 10.01
CA TRP A 552 -41.69 2.11 9.03
C TRP A 552 -43.15 2.04 8.57
N SER A 553 -43.69 0.83 8.40
CA SER A 553 -45.06 0.63 7.91
C SER A 553 -46.16 1.10 8.87
N GLU A 554 -45.88 1.21 10.18
CA GLU A 554 -46.92 1.43 11.20
C GLU A 554 -47.12 2.90 11.61
N GLY A 555 -46.53 3.83 10.87
CA GLY A 555 -46.64 5.27 11.12
C GLY A 555 -45.73 5.72 12.27
N HIS A 556 -45.04 6.85 12.07
CA HIS A 556 -43.95 7.46 12.87
C HIS A 556 -44.13 7.52 14.41
N SER A 557 -44.32 6.39 15.07
CA SER A 557 -44.63 6.27 16.49
C SER A 557 -43.90 5.06 17.09
N LEU A 558 -43.49 5.19 18.36
CA LEU A 558 -42.88 4.08 19.10
C LEU A 558 -43.94 3.26 19.82
N ARG A 559 -43.86 1.94 19.72
CA ARG A 559 -44.75 1.00 20.43
C ARG A 559 -43.98 0.19 21.45
N ARG A 560 -44.51 0.06 22.66
CA ARG A 560 -43.88 -0.74 23.71
C ARG A 560 -43.96 -2.22 23.35
N LEU A 561 -42.81 -2.90 23.37
CA LEU A 561 -42.69 -4.33 23.12
C LEU A 561 -42.83 -5.12 24.43
N THR A 562 -41.95 -4.87 25.39
CA THR A 562 -41.88 -5.63 26.65
C THR A 562 -41.20 -4.83 27.75
N LYS A 563 -41.16 -5.36 28.98
CA LYS A 563 -40.41 -4.80 30.11
C LYS A 563 -39.46 -5.85 30.67
N ILE A 564 -38.21 -5.45 30.89
CA ILE A 564 -37.18 -6.28 31.49
C ILE A 564 -36.89 -5.74 32.89
N ASP A 565 -36.70 -6.65 33.84
CA ASP A 565 -36.34 -6.29 35.21
C ASP A 565 -34.87 -5.85 35.29
N GLY A 566 -34.65 -4.54 35.31
CA GLY A 566 -33.33 -3.93 35.48
C GLY A 566 -33.06 -2.80 34.49
N ASN A 567 -31.97 -2.07 34.72
CA ASN A 567 -31.56 -0.99 33.82
C ASN A 567 -30.84 -1.58 32.62
N ILE A 568 -31.37 -1.39 31.43
CA ILE A 568 -30.74 -1.92 30.22
C ILE A 568 -29.47 -1.12 29.89
N ALA A 569 -28.38 -1.84 29.64
CA ALA A 569 -27.09 -1.29 29.27
C ALA A 569 -26.91 -1.20 27.75
N ASP A 570 -27.15 -2.30 27.04
CA ASP A 570 -27.00 -2.38 25.59
C ASP A 570 -27.90 -3.46 24.96
N ILE A 571 -28.14 -3.31 23.65
CA ILE A 571 -28.85 -4.28 22.80
C ILE A 571 -27.97 -4.69 21.62
N PHE A 572 -27.82 -6.00 21.44
CA PHE A 572 -27.13 -6.59 20.30
C PHE A 572 -28.11 -7.43 19.47
N CYS A 573 -28.23 -7.14 18.17
CA CYS A 573 -28.89 -8.04 17.23
C CYS A 573 -28.05 -9.32 17.06
N LEU A 574 -28.67 -10.50 17.21
CA LEU A 574 -27.98 -11.77 17.05
C LEU A 574 -28.39 -12.51 15.78
N LEU A 575 -29.70 -12.59 15.48
CA LEU A 575 -30.21 -13.32 14.31
C LEU A 575 -31.48 -12.67 13.75
N SER A 576 -31.63 -12.71 12.43
CA SER A 576 -32.80 -12.23 11.69
C SER A 576 -33.16 -13.17 10.54
N ASP A 577 -34.23 -13.94 10.71
CA ASP A 577 -34.69 -14.93 9.71
C ASP A 577 -35.95 -14.49 8.95
N GLY A 578 -36.18 -13.18 8.81
CA GLY A 578 -37.34 -12.62 8.10
C GLY A 578 -38.69 -12.78 8.83
N ASN A 579 -38.91 -13.88 9.56
CA ASN A 579 -40.07 -14.12 10.42
C ASN A 579 -39.74 -14.05 11.91
N HIS A 580 -38.48 -14.27 12.29
CA HIS A 580 -38.04 -14.24 13.70
C HIS A 580 -36.84 -13.30 13.86
N LEU A 581 -36.83 -12.53 14.94
CA LEU A 581 -35.73 -11.69 15.37
C LEU A 581 -35.25 -12.10 16.75
N GLU A 582 -33.95 -12.30 16.91
CA GLU A 582 -33.34 -12.61 18.20
C GLU A 582 -32.32 -11.53 18.57
N PHE A 583 -32.45 -10.98 19.78
CA PHE A 583 -31.57 -9.94 20.27
C PHE A 583 -31.20 -10.16 21.74
N LEU A 584 -29.93 -9.87 22.06
CA LEU A 584 -29.40 -9.91 23.41
C LEU A 584 -29.61 -8.56 24.08
N VAL A 585 -30.26 -8.57 25.23
CA VAL A 585 -30.38 -7.41 26.10
C VAL A 585 -29.51 -7.60 27.33
N THR A 586 -28.57 -6.68 27.52
CA THR A 586 -27.66 -6.70 28.66
C THR A 586 -28.10 -5.69 29.72
N LEU A 587 -27.91 -6.04 30.99
CA LEU A 587 -28.32 -5.21 32.12
C LEU A 587 -27.10 -4.58 32.81
N LEU A 588 -27.25 -3.34 33.26
CA LEU A 588 -26.17 -2.58 33.89
C LEU A 588 -25.71 -3.26 35.18
N GLN A 589 -24.44 -3.65 35.25
CA GLN A 589 -23.80 -4.31 36.41
C GLN A 589 -24.49 -5.60 36.87
N SER A 590 -25.18 -6.31 35.96
CA SER A 590 -25.83 -7.59 36.25
C SER A 590 -24.99 -8.77 35.77
N THR A 591 -25.12 -9.92 36.42
CA THR A 591 -24.64 -11.23 35.94
C THR A 591 -25.69 -11.94 35.07
N GLN A 592 -26.78 -11.26 34.75
CA GLN A 592 -27.89 -11.77 33.96
C GLN A 592 -28.09 -10.90 32.73
N ALA A 593 -28.22 -11.55 31.58
CA ALA A 593 -28.72 -10.98 30.34
C ALA A 593 -29.91 -11.81 29.84
N ALA A 594 -30.65 -11.28 28.87
CA ALA A 594 -31.81 -11.97 28.30
C ALA A 594 -31.74 -11.93 26.77
N ILE A 595 -31.94 -13.07 26.13
CA ILE A 595 -32.25 -13.14 24.71
C ILE A 595 -33.75 -13.01 24.57
N ILE A 596 -34.19 -12.06 23.76
CA ILE A 596 -35.59 -11.92 23.41
C ILE A 596 -35.74 -12.41 21.97
N LYS A 597 -36.57 -13.44 21.81
CA LYS A 597 -36.98 -13.98 20.51
C LYS A 597 -38.34 -13.40 20.17
N LEU A 598 -38.41 -12.61 19.11
CA LEU A 598 -39.61 -11.94 18.64
C LEU A 598 -40.08 -12.59 17.33
N ASP A 599 -41.34 -13.03 17.30
CA ASP A 599 -42.01 -13.40 16.05
C ASP A 599 -42.60 -12.14 15.41
N LEU A 600 -42.18 -11.82 14.19
CA LEU A 600 -42.59 -10.63 13.46
C LEU A 600 -44.06 -10.67 13.02
N ASN A 601 -44.67 -11.86 12.90
CA ASN A 601 -46.07 -12.01 12.48
C ASN A 601 -47.05 -11.80 13.63
N SER A 602 -46.69 -12.25 14.83
CA SER A 602 -47.54 -12.20 16.03
C SER A 602 -47.13 -11.12 17.03
N LEU A 603 -45.92 -10.56 16.87
CA LEU A 603 -45.25 -9.66 17.82
C LEU A 603 -45.14 -10.23 19.25
N THR A 604 -45.21 -11.56 19.41
CA THR A 604 -45.02 -12.21 20.70
C THR A 604 -43.53 -12.38 21.00
N ASP A 605 -43.14 -12.06 22.24
CA ASP A 605 -41.78 -12.17 22.74
C ASP A 605 -41.60 -13.40 23.64
N LYS A 606 -40.51 -14.15 23.44
CA LYS A 606 -40.04 -15.21 24.33
C LYS A 606 -38.71 -14.82 24.94
N HIS A 607 -38.60 -14.93 26.25
CA HIS A 607 -37.39 -14.57 26.99
C HIS A 607 -36.60 -15.83 27.33
N VAL A 608 -35.31 -15.82 27.00
CA VAL A 608 -34.36 -16.87 27.36
C VAL A 608 -33.26 -16.24 28.19
N GLY A 609 -33.04 -16.75 29.40
CA GLY A 609 -32.01 -16.24 30.29
C GLY A 609 -30.60 -16.55 29.78
N VAL A 610 -29.67 -15.65 30.05
CA VAL A 610 -28.23 -15.80 29.77
C VAL A 610 -27.46 -15.52 31.05
N ALA A 611 -26.71 -16.52 31.51
CA ALA A 611 -25.82 -16.37 32.66
C ALA A 611 -24.48 -15.78 32.22
N LEU A 612 -24.05 -14.68 32.86
CA LEU A 612 -22.76 -14.04 32.64
C LEU A 612 -21.87 -14.18 33.87
N GLU A 613 -20.56 -14.28 33.66
CA GLU A 613 -19.59 -14.26 34.76
C GLU A 613 -19.54 -12.88 35.46
N PRO A 614 -19.24 -12.83 36.77
CA PRO A 614 -19.11 -11.56 37.49
C PRO A 614 -18.10 -10.60 36.85
N GLY A 615 -18.56 -9.42 36.45
CA GLY A 615 -17.72 -8.39 35.83
C GLY A 615 -17.48 -8.57 34.33
N PHE A 616 -18.15 -9.53 33.68
CA PHE A 616 -18.16 -9.67 32.22
C PHE A 616 -19.08 -8.61 31.59
N MET A 617 -18.48 -7.55 31.04
CA MET A 617 -19.21 -6.51 30.30
C MET A 617 -19.18 -6.84 28.81
N VAL A 618 -20.33 -7.22 28.25
CA VAL A 618 -20.49 -7.54 26.83
C VAL A 618 -20.28 -6.30 25.97
N THR A 619 -19.46 -6.42 24.93
CA THR A 619 -19.19 -5.36 23.93
C THR A 619 -19.44 -5.80 22.50
N ALA A 620 -19.47 -7.11 22.24
CA ALA A 620 -19.82 -7.70 20.96
C ALA A 620 -20.56 -9.02 21.20
N ALA A 621 -21.47 -9.39 20.32
CA ALA A 621 -22.20 -10.65 20.40
C ALA A 621 -22.57 -11.16 19.00
N ALA A 622 -22.52 -12.47 18.79
CA ALA A 622 -22.94 -13.13 17.56
C ALA A 622 -23.52 -14.51 17.84
N PHE A 623 -24.46 -14.96 17.00
CA PHE A 623 -24.90 -16.35 16.97
C PHE A 623 -24.08 -17.14 15.96
N ASP A 624 -23.70 -18.35 16.34
CA ASP A 624 -23.20 -19.38 15.44
C ASP A 624 -24.05 -20.65 15.58
N LYS A 625 -25.03 -20.81 14.68
CA LYS A 625 -26.08 -21.83 14.77
C LYS A 625 -26.74 -21.82 16.15
N ASP A 626 -26.45 -22.79 17.00
CA ASP A 626 -27.02 -22.90 18.36
C ASP A 626 -26.12 -22.33 19.47
N ARG A 627 -24.91 -21.86 19.14
CA ARG A 627 -23.92 -21.32 20.09
C ARG A 627 -23.97 -19.79 20.13
N LEU A 628 -24.04 -19.23 21.34
CA LEU A 628 -23.96 -17.79 21.55
C LEU A 628 -22.53 -17.38 21.89
N ILE A 629 -21.94 -16.49 21.10
CA ILE A 629 -20.55 -16.04 21.27
C ILE A 629 -20.58 -14.59 21.75
N LEU A 630 -19.96 -14.34 22.90
CA LEU A 630 -19.91 -13.01 23.53
C LEU A 630 -18.46 -12.54 23.67
N GLY A 631 -18.20 -11.29 23.31
CA GLY A 631 -16.95 -10.59 23.55
C GLY A 631 -17.09 -9.60 24.69
N SER A 632 -16.03 -9.44 25.49
CA SER A 632 -16.03 -8.53 26.64
C SER A 632 -15.14 -7.30 26.48
N ARG A 633 -15.41 -6.30 27.31
CA ARG A 633 -14.57 -5.10 27.48
C ARG A 633 -13.14 -5.41 27.95
N LYS A 634 -12.91 -6.58 28.53
CA LYS A 634 -11.59 -6.99 29.04
C LYS A 634 -10.79 -7.87 28.07
N GLY A 635 -11.34 -8.16 26.88
CA GLY A 635 -10.66 -9.01 25.89
C GLY A 635 -10.94 -10.51 26.06
N ILE A 636 -12.06 -10.86 26.70
CA ILE A 636 -12.48 -12.26 26.96
C ILE A 636 -13.56 -12.64 25.95
N ILE A 637 -13.44 -13.82 25.35
CA ILE A 637 -14.53 -14.47 24.61
C ILE A 637 -15.18 -15.54 25.47
N ALA A 638 -16.50 -15.52 25.53
CA ALA A 638 -17.31 -16.56 26.11
C ALA A 638 -18.11 -17.25 25.01
N VAL A 639 -18.04 -18.58 24.94
CA VAL A 639 -18.89 -19.40 24.07
C VAL A 639 -19.92 -20.08 24.97
N LEU A 640 -21.18 -19.78 24.74
CA LEU A 640 -22.31 -20.24 25.54
C LEU A 640 -23.16 -21.22 24.75
N GLU A 641 -23.64 -22.24 25.45
CA GLU A 641 -24.56 -23.25 24.95
C GLU A 641 -25.80 -23.32 25.82
N GLN A 642 -26.87 -23.88 25.27
CA GLN A 642 -28.14 -24.00 25.97
C GLN A 642 -28.11 -25.21 26.92
N ASP A 643 -28.42 -24.99 28.20
CA ASP A 643 -28.53 -26.05 29.21
C ASP A 643 -29.83 -26.86 29.05
N GLU A 644 -29.98 -27.95 29.82
CA GLU A 644 -31.19 -28.79 29.83
C GLU A 644 -32.47 -28.00 30.20
N GLY A 645 -32.31 -26.86 30.89
CA GLY A 645 -33.39 -25.94 31.27
C GLY A 645 -33.70 -24.87 30.21
N GLY A 646 -33.02 -24.89 29.07
CA GLY A 646 -33.21 -23.95 27.98
C GLY A 646 -32.51 -22.60 28.17
N ARG A 647 -31.65 -22.42 29.18
CA ARG A 647 -30.91 -21.18 29.48
C ARG A 647 -29.49 -21.25 28.91
N TYR A 648 -28.97 -20.13 28.42
CA TYR A 648 -27.58 -20.09 27.94
C TYR A 648 -26.60 -19.94 29.11
N SER A 649 -25.60 -20.82 29.15
CA SER A 649 -24.50 -20.79 30.11
C SER A 649 -23.17 -21.04 29.41
N ALA A 650 -22.07 -20.54 29.97
CA ALA A 650 -20.76 -20.64 29.36
C ALA A 650 -20.31 -22.11 29.29
N ASN A 651 -20.06 -22.59 28.07
CA ASN A 651 -19.33 -23.84 27.86
C ASN A 651 -17.86 -23.63 28.23
N PHE A 652 -17.26 -22.56 27.71
CA PHE A 652 -15.93 -22.10 28.12
C PHE A 652 -15.76 -20.59 27.97
N THR A 653 -14.77 -20.05 28.68
CA THR A 653 -14.28 -18.68 28.53
C THR A 653 -12.79 -18.71 28.20
N THR A 654 -12.37 -17.85 27.28
CA THR A 654 -10.96 -17.73 26.87
C THR A 654 -10.57 -16.27 26.91
N GLU A 655 -9.56 -15.94 27.72
CA GLU A 655 -8.93 -14.62 27.70
C GLU A 655 -7.98 -14.55 26.50
N ILE A 656 -8.31 -13.71 25.52
CA ILE A 656 -7.56 -13.59 24.27
C ILE A 656 -6.50 -12.50 24.40
N HIS A 657 -6.85 -11.41 25.09
CA HIS A 657 -5.93 -10.32 25.36
C HIS A 657 -6.28 -9.62 26.66
N LYS A 658 -5.28 -9.03 27.32
CA LYS A 658 -5.46 -8.35 28.60
C LYS A 658 -5.80 -6.87 28.40
N GLY A 659 -7.02 -6.49 28.74
CA GLY A 659 -7.34 -5.10 29.09
C GLY A 659 -7.92 -4.23 27.99
N GLU A 660 -8.08 -4.74 26.76
CA GLU A 660 -8.73 -4.02 25.66
C GLU A 660 -10.07 -4.64 25.25
N ALA A 661 -10.98 -3.79 24.77
CA ALA A 661 -12.34 -4.21 24.43
C ALA A 661 -12.42 -4.88 23.05
N ILE A 662 -13.17 -5.97 22.96
CA ILE A 662 -13.57 -6.58 21.68
C ILE A 662 -14.68 -5.72 21.09
N THR A 663 -14.49 -5.24 19.86
CA THR A 663 -15.40 -4.29 19.18
C THR A 663 -16.39 -4.97 18.26
N SER A 664 -16.00 -6.07 17.60
CA SER A 664 -16.91 -6.89 16.80
C SER A 664 -16.53 -8.38 16.84
N ILE A 665 -17.53 -9.24 16.63
CA ILE A 665 -17.35 -10.69 16.44
C ILE A 665 -18.24 -11.11 15.25
N SER A 666 -17.69 -11.92 14.35
CA SER A 666 -18.41 -12.44 13.18
C SER A 666 -17.96 -13.87 12.88
N PRO A 667 -18.88 -14.87 12.85
CA PRO A 667 -18.56 -16.22 12.40
C PRO A 667 -18.21 -16.27 10.89
N ILE A 668 -17.34 -17.20 10.48
CA ILE A 668 -16.89 -17.39 9.08
C ILE A 668 -17.38 -18.75 8.55
N GLN A 669 -17.97 -18.81 7.35
CA GLN A 669 -18.52 -20.05 6.74
C GLN A 669 -17.46 -21.08 6.36
N ASN A 670 -17.72 -22.36 6.64
CA ASN A 670 -16.88 -23.50 6.25
C ASN A 670 -17.34 -24.10 4.90
N GLN A 671 -16.54 -25.00 4.32
CA GLN A 671 -16.81 -25.65 3.02
C GLN A 671 -18.04 -26.56 3.00
N ASP A 672 -18.53 -26.96 4.17
CA ASP A 672 -19.70 -27.82 4.36
C ASP A 672 -20.66 -27.22 5.39
N ASP A 673 -21.92 -27.66 5.38
CA ASP A 673 -23.01 -27.25 6.28
C ASP A 673 -22.78 -27.63 7.78
N GLN A 674 -21.52 -27.81 8.18
CA GLN A 674 -21.00 -28.03 9.53
C GLN A 674 -20.99 -26.72 10.36
N PRO A 675 -20.98 -26.76 11.70
CA PRO A 675 -20.88 -25.56 12.53
C PRO A 675 -19.62 -24.74 12.20
N HIS A 676 -19.70 -23.41 12.35
CA HIS A 676 -18.54 -22.56 12.06
C HIS A 676 -17.41 -22.87 13.03
N ASN A 677 -16.25 -23.23 12.49
CA ASN A 677 -15.06 -23.44 13.32
C ASN A 677 -14.32 -22.14 13.57
N TYR A 678 -14.51 -21.11 12.74
CA TYR A 678 -13.72 -19.89 12.81
C TYR A 678 -14.55 -18.66 13.17
N ILE A 679 -13.99 -17.82 14.04
CA ILE A 679 -14.54 -16.51 14.38
C ILE A 679 -13.55 -15.40 14.05
N LEU A 680 -14.02 -14.39 13.33
CA LEU A 680 -13.33 -13.12 13.15
C LEU A 680 -13.69 -12.20 14.32
N ASN A 681 -12.69 -11.67 15.01
CA ASN A 681 -12.90 -10.61 15.99
C ASN A 681 -12.01 -9.41 15.73
N THR A 682 -12.48 -8.25 16.21
CA THR A 682 -11.72 -6.99 16.18
C THR A 682 -11.61 -6.44 17.59
N CYS A 683 -10.49 -5.76 17.86
CA CYS A 683 -10.18 -5.21 19.17
C CYS A 683 -9.68 -3.75 19.07
N ARG A 684 -9.87 -3.00 20.16
CA ARG A 684 -9.36 -1.62 20.28
C ARG A 684 -7.85 -1.47 20.33
N ASP A 685 -7.11 -2.57 20.47
CA ASP A 685 -5.65 -2.60 20.32
C ASP A 685 -5.20 -2.44 18.86
N GLY A 686 -6.15 -2.26 17.94
CA GLY A 686 -5.88 -2.06 16.52
C GLY A 686 -5.78 -3.36 15.73
N LYS A 687 -5.87 -4.53 16.36
CA LYS A 687 -5.69 -5.82 15.68
C LYS A 687 -7.02 -6.48 15.34
N TYR A 688 -7.01 -7.26 14.26
CA TYR A 688 -8.05 -8.25 14.00
C TYR A 688 -7.47 -9.66 14.13
N ARG A 689 -8.31 -10.61 14.54
CA ARG A 689 -7.88 -11.97 14.81
C ARG A 689 -8.90 -12.97 14.32
N ILE A 690 -8.40 -14.13 13.90
CA ILE A 690 -9.22 -15.30 13.62
C ILE A 690 -8.87 -16.36 14.65
N HIS A 691 -9.91 -16.87 15.32
CA HIS A 691 -9.78 -17.98 16.26
C HIS A 691 -10.54 -19.19 15.75
N GLU A 692 -9.94 -20.36 15.96
CA GLU A 692 -10.60 -21.65 15.79
C GLU A 692 -11.28 -22.06 17.12
N ILE A 693 -12.56 -22.35 17.07
CA ILE A 693 -13.34 -22.86 18.20
C ILE A 693 -13.22 -24.38 18.20
N ILE A 694 -12.53 -24.92 19.20
CA ILE A 694 -12.38 -26.35 19.40
C ILE A 694 -13.31 -26.76 20.54
N THR A 695 -14.19 -27.71 20.27
CA THR A 695 -15.15 -28.26 21.25
C THR A 695 -15.07 -29.78 21.20
N THR A 696 -14.03 -30.35 21.79
CA THR A 696 -13.83 -31.82 21.88
C THR A 696 -14.01 -32.29 23.31
N ALA A 697 -14.27 -33.59 23.51
CA ALA A 697 -14.46 -34.16 24.85
C ALA A 697 -13.25 -33.96 25.79
N SER A 698 -12.06 -33.73 25.23
CA SER A 698 -10.79 -33.52 25.97
C SER A 698 -10.33 -32.06 26.02
N GLN A 699 -10.78 -31.19 25.11
CA GLN A 699 -10.30 -29.82 24.98
C GLN A 699 -11.41 -28.90 24.45
N ALA A 700 -11.76 -27.87 25.23
CA ALA A 700 -12.68 -26.81 24.85
C ALA A 700 -11.97 -25.46 24.96
N GLY A 701 -11.96 -24.67 23.87
CA GLY A 701 -11.28 -23.38 23.86
C GLY A 701 -11.27 -22.69 22.49
N ALA A 702 -10.90 -21.42 22.48
CA ALA A 702 -10.64 -20.66 21.27
C ALA A 702 -9.12 -20.57 21.03
N VAL A 703 -8.63 -21.15 19.92
CA VAL A 703 -7.21 -21.14 19.55
C VAL A 703 -6.95 -20.04 18.54
N LEU A 704 -6.01 -19.16 18.83
CA LEU A 704 -5.59 -18.11 17.90
C LEU A 704 -4.82 -18.72 16.73
N ILE A 705 -5.32 -18.50 15.51
CA ILE A 705 -4.68 -18.99 14.27
C ILE A 705 -4.24 -17.85 13.35
N HIS A 706 -4.80 -16.66 13.53
CA HIS A 706 -4.46 -15.46 12.76
C HIS A 706 -4.46 -14.22 13.66
N GLU A 707 -3.40 -13.41 13.60
CA GLU A 707 -3.35 -12.09 14.23
C GLU A 707 -2.55 -11.13 13.34
N ILE A 708 -3.19 -10.04 12.90
CA ILE A 708 -2.55 -8.99 12.13
C ILE A 708 -2.87 -7.62 12.74
N LEU A 709 -1.85 -6.76 12.78
CA LEU A 709 -2.00 -5.32 13.03
C LEU A 709 -2.06 -4.62 11.67
N PRO A 710 -3.21 -4.04 11.29
CA PRO A 710 -3.32 -3.36 10.02
C PRO A 710 -2.63 -1.98 10.07
N PRO A 711 -1.86 -1.57 9.04
CA PRO A 711 -0.99 -0.37 9.05
C PRO A 711 -1.74 0.97 9.25
N PHE A 712 -3.03 0.98 8.97
CA PHE A 712 -3.81 2.19 8.72
C PHE A 712 -4.72 2.56 9.90
N VAL A 713 -4.82 1.73 10.95
CA VAL A 713 -5.73 1.95 12.08
C VAL A 713 -5.02 1.78 13.42
N SER A 714 -5.23 2.75 14.31
CA SER A 714 -4.83 2.67 15.71
C SER A 714 -5.84 1.92 16.59
N SER A 715 -7.10 1.83 16.14
CA SER A 715 -8.18 1.09 16.79
C SER A 715 -9.12 0.59 15.72
N VAL A 716 -9.40 -0.71 15.70
CA VAL A 716 -10.40 -1.31 14.81
C VAL A 716 -11.74 -1.29 15.55
N GLU A 717 -12.80 -0.81 14.91
CA GLU A 717 -14.14 -0.74 15.50
C GLU A 717 -15.09 -1.79 14.91
N GLY A 718 -14.78 -2.34 13.74
CA GLY A 718 -15.56 -3.42 13.17
C GLY A 718 -14.95 -4.01 11.92
N ALA A 719 -15.43 -5.20 11.57
CA ALA A 719 -15.10 -5.90 10.36
C ALA A 719 -16.37 -6.50 9.73
N TRP A 720 -16.38 -6.64 8.41
CA TRP A 720 -17.40 -7.38 7.68
C TRP A 720 -16.80 -8.04 6.44
N LEU A 721 -17.52 -9.00 5.87
CA LEU A 721 -17.16 -9.64 4.62
C LEU A 721 -17.94 -8.97 3.47
N SER A 722 -17.24 -8.54 2.43
CA SER A 722 -17.80 -7.88 1.24
C SER A 722 -17.55 -8.73 0.00
N GLY A 723 -18.57 -8.97 -0.83
CA GLY A 723 -18.42 -9.78 -2.05
C GLY A 723 -19.74 -10.42 -2.50
N ASN A 724 -19.77 -10.90 -3.74
CA ASN A 724 -20.93 -11.62 -4.30
C ASN A 724 -20.88 -13.10 -3.91
N ASP A 725 -22.04 -13.74 -3.75
CA ASP A 725 -22.22 -15.12 -3.24
C ASP A 725 -21.44 -16.23 -3.96
N ASN A 726 -20.79 -15.97 -5.11
CA ASN A 726 -20.07 -16.96 -5.92
C ASN A 726 -18.54 -16.79 -5.95
N SER A 727 -17.95 -15.87 -5.18
CA SER A 727 -16.49 -15.66 -5.10
C SER A 727 -16.02 -15.55 -3.65
N SER A 728 -14.71 -15.74 -3.40
CA SER A 728 -14.09 -15.42 -2.10
C SER A 728 -14.46 -13.99 -1.68
N LYS A 729 -14.84 -13.81 -0.42
CA LYS A 729 -15.23 -12.50 0.10
C LYS A 729 -14.00 -11.73 0.57
N ASP A 730 -14.03 -10.42 0.38
CA ASP A 730 -13.02 -9.48 0.85
C ASP A 730 -13.27 -9.11 2.31
N ILE A 731 -12.21 -9.06 3.12
CA ILE A 731 -12.31 -8.63 4.52
C ILE A 731 -12.22 -7.10 4.55
N MET A 732 -13.30 -6.47 4.98
CA MET A 732 -13.37 -5.03 5.17
C MET A 732 -13.20 -4.70 6.65
N LEU A 733 -12.33 -3.75 6.94
CA LEU A 733 -12.04 -3.24 8.28
C LEU A 733 -12.40 -1.76 8.37
N CYS A 734 -12.96 -1.34 9.50
CA CYS A 734 -13.17 0.06 9.79
C CYS A 734 -12.70 0.44 11.19
N GLY A 735 -12.21 1.66 11.34
CA GLY A 735 -11.60 2.09 12.59
C GLY A 735 -11.09 3.52 12.56
N PHE A 736 -10.23 3.86 13.52
CA PHE A 736 -9.69 5.20 13.66
C PHE A 736 -8.17 5.24 13.50
N ARG A 737 -7.69 6.25 12.78
CA ARG A 737 -6.29 6.70 12.69
C ARG A 737 -6.20 8.12 13.22
N SER A 738 -5.84 8.25 14.49
CA SER A 738 -5.79 9.53 15.19
C SER A 738 -7.13 10.28 15.15
N ASN A 739 -7.26 11.33 14.33
CA ASN A 739 -8.49 12.11 14.16
C ASN A 739 -9.35 11.67 12.97
N LYS A 740 -8.89 10.70 12.17
CA LYS A 740 -9.60 10.23 10.98
C LYS A 740 -10.27 8.88 11.24
N PHE A 741 -11.46 8.69 10.67
CA PHE A 741 -12.09 7.39 10.50
C PHE A 741 -11.65 6.80 9.16
N VAL A 742 -11.25 5.53 9.14
CA VAL A 742 -10.70 4.84 7.97
C VAL A 742 -11.50 3.59 7.69
N VAL A 743 -11.84 3.38 6.41
CA VAL A 743 -12.34 2.11 5.89
C VAL A 743 -11.27 1.52 4.98
N TRP A 744 -11.00 0.24 5.14
CA TRP A 744 -9.91 -0.46 4.47
C TRP A 744 -10.34 -1.84 4.00
N ASP A 745 -9.93 -2.19 2.81
CA ASP A 745 -10.02 -3.55 2.28
C ASP A 745 -8.70 -4.27 2.57
N GLU A 746 -8.76 -5.24 3.48
CA GLU A 746 -7.59 -6.02 3.91
C GLU A 746 -7.18 -7.05 2.87
N THR A 747 -8.14 -7.61 2.12
CA THR A 747 -7.83 -8.60 1.09
C THR A 747 -7.10 -7.97 -0.09
N GLN A 748 -7.55 -6.79 -0.53
CA GLN A 748 -6.92 -6.06 -1.64
C GLN A 748 -5.83 -5.08 -1.19
N ARG A 749 -5.67 -4.90 0.13
CA ARG A 749 -4.72 -3.98 0.76
C ARG A 749 -4.79 -2.55 0.24
N HIS A 750 -5.98 -1.94 0.29
CA HIS A 750 -6.14 -0.54 -0.05
C HIS A 750 -7.14 0.19 0.85
N GLU A 751 -6.90 1.50 1.03
CA GLU A 751 -7.82 2.38 1.75
C GLU A 751 -9.05 2.58 0.87
N VAL A 752 -10.26 2.51 1.42
CA VAL A 752 -11.52 2.73 0.67
C VAL A 752 -12.06 4.13 0.95
N ALA A 753 -11.92 4.60 2.20
CA ALA A 753 -12.30 5.96 2.59
C ALA A 753 -11.48 6.44 3.81
N SER A 754 -11.19 7.76 3.87
CA SER A 754 -10.62 8.41 5.05
C SER A 754 -11.29 9.75 5.36
N ILE A 755 -11.90 9.85 6.54
CA ILE A 755 -12.77 10.96 6.94
C ILE A 755 -12.25 11.63 8.21
N ASP A 756 -11.97 12.94 8.19
CA ASP A 756 -11.59 13.69 9.41
C ASP A 756 -12.80 13.97 10.31
N CYS A 757 -12.92 13.14 11.36
CA CYS A 757 -14.04 13.15 12.31
C CYS A 757 -13.67 13.69 13.69
N GLY A 758 -12.40 14.00 13.95
CA GLY A 758 -11.91 14.45 15.26
C GLY A 758 -11.68 13.31 16.27
N GLY A 759 -11.58 12.06 15.79
CA GLY A 759 -11.13 10.88 16.55
C GLY A 759 -12.22 10.04 17.22
N SER A 760 -11.80 8.94 17.85
CA SER A 760 -12.68 7.88 18.41
C SER A 760 -13.53 8.29 19.62
N SER A 761 -13.19 9.40 20.29
CA SER A 761 -13.93 9.91 21.45
C SER A 761 -15.29 10.54 21.12
N ARG A 762 -15.64 10.64 19.83
CA ARG A 762 -16.87 11.26 19.35
C ARG A 762 -18.00 10.23 19.29
N ARG A 763 -19.24 10.72 19.20
CA ARG A 763 -20.42 9.88 18.94
C ARG A 763 -20.46 9.59 17.45
N PHE A 764 -20.60 8.32 17.08
CA PHE A 764 -20.66 7.92 15.68
C PHE A 764 -21.53 6.67 15.49
N ALA A 765 -21.92 6.44 14.23
CA ALA A 765 -22.44 5.18 13.75
C ALA A 765 -22.03 5.00 12.28
N TRP A 766 -22.03 3.76 11.81
CA TRP A 766 -21.66 3.45 10.43
C TRP A 766 -22.48 2.28 9.89
N THR A 767 -22.54 2.17 8.56
CA THR A 767 -23.12 1.02 7.86
C THR A 767 -22.53 0.89 6.45
N PRO A 768 -22.20 -0.34 5.99
CA PRO A 768 -21.92 -0.58 4.58
C PRO A 768 -23.20 -0.44 3.75
N ILE A 769 -23.07 0.00 2.50
CA ILE A 769 -24.19 0.05 1.55
C ILE A 769 -24.28 -1.30 0.85
N LYS A 770 -25.49 -1.87 0.80
CA LYS A 770 -25.67 -3.20 0.23
C LYS A 770 -25.37 -3.18 -1.27
N ASP A 771 -24.83 -4.29 -1.79
CA ASP A 771 -24.53 -4.52 -3.21
C ASP A 771 -23.52 -3.51 -3.81
N GLN A 772 -22.82 -2.75 -2.96
CA GLN A 772 -21.80 -1.77 -3.31
C GLN A 772 -20.55 -2.05 -2.47
N PRO A 773 -19.49 -2.68 -3.03
CA PRO A 773 -18.30 -3.08 -2.28
C PRO A 773 -17.61 -1.92 -1.55
N ASP A 774 -17.52 -0.75 -2.20
CA ASP A 774 -16.91 0.47 -1.65
C ASP A 774 -17.93 1.37 -0.95
N GLY A 775 -19.19 0.96 -0.94
CA GLY A 775 -20.31 1.75 -0.49
C GLY A 775 -20.36 1.80 1.03
N PHE A 776 -20.33 3.00 1.59
CA PHE A 776 -20.28 3.17 3.04
C PHE A 776 -20.91 4.48 3.50
N ARG A 777 -21.57 4.46 4.66
CA ARG A 777 -22.11 5.64 5.33
C ARG A 777 -21.59 5.76 6.75
N PHE A 778 -21.25 6.98 7.13
CA PHE A 778 -20.71 7.32 8.43
C PHE A 778 -21.32 8.60 8.96
N VAL A 779 -21.88 8.54 10.16
CA VAL A 779 -22.39 9.71 10.88
C VAL A 779 -21.56 9.94 12.13
N PHE A 780 -21.20 11.20 12.39
CA PHE A 780 -20.44 11.57 13.58
C PHE A 780 -20.76 12.98 14.07
N THR A 781 -20.47 13.24 15.34
CA THR A 781 -20.59 14.59 15.92
C THR A 781 -19.23 15.28 15.99
N LYS A 782 -19.08 16.44 15.31
CA LYS A 782 -17.90 17.31 15.39
C LYS A 782 -18.34 18.74 15.65
N ALA A 783 -17.69 19.43 16.60
CA ALA A 783 -18.05 20.79 17.03
C ALA A 783 -19.54 21.01 17.41
N GLY A 784 -20.25 19.97 17.85
CA GLY A 784 -21.67 20.03 18.19
C GLY A 784 -22.64 19.93 17.00
N GLN A 785 -22.12 19.71 15.79
CA GLN A 785 -22.88 19.50 14.56
C GLN A 785 -22.86 18.01 14.18
N MET A 786 -23.91 17.55 13.51
CA MET A 786 -23.98 16.21 12.94
C MET A 786 -23.40 16.24 11.53
N HIS A 787 -22.37 15.44 11.29
CA HIS A 787 -21.77 15.25 9.98
C HIS A 787 -22.15 13.88 9.45
N ILE A 788 -22.59 13.83 8.19
CA ILE A 788 -22.94 12.58 7.52
C ILE A 788 -22.12 12.48 6.25
N PHE A 789 -21.25 11.48 6.21
CA PHE A 789 -20.49 11.07 5.04
C PHE A 789 -21.20 9.89 4.36
N SER A 790 -21.39 9.97 3.05
CA SER A 790 -21.88 8.87 2.23
C SER A 790 -20.98 8.73 1.00
N GLN A 791 -20.56 7.51 0.73
CA GLN A 791 -19.76 7.12 -0.43
C GLN A 791 -20.43 5.92 -1.09
N THR A 792 -20.52 5.94 -2.42
CA THR A 792 -21.01 4.79 -3.19
C THR A 792 -19.88 4.04 -3.88
N ILE A 793 -18.87 4.77 -4.35
CA ILE A 793 -17.69 4.25 -5.06
C ILE A 793 -16.46 4.97 -4.49
N ALA A 794 -15.35 4.26 -4.29
CA ALA A 794 -14.11 4.89 -3.85
C ALA A 794 -13.61 5.90 -4.91
N PRO A 795 -13.08 7.08 -4.50
CA PRO A 795 -12.56 8.07 -5.44
C PRO A 795 -11.23 7.67 -6.10
N HIS A 796 -10.76 6.46 -5.82
CA HIS A 796 -9.52 5.90 -6.33
C HIS A 796 -9.60 4.38 -6.45
N MET A 797 -8.72 3.82 -7.29
CA MET A 797 -8.68 2.39 -7.63
C MET A 797 -7.22 1.95 -7.81
N THR A 798 -6.95 0.67 -7.57
CA THR A 798 -5.66 0.06 -7.90
C THR A 798 -5.73 -0.57 -9.29
N LEU A 799 -4.92 -0.08 -10.24
CA LEU A 799 -4.82 -0.64 -11.59
C LEU A 799 -3.84 -1.82 -11.65
N LYS A 800 -2.71 -1.68 -10.94
CA LYS A 800 -1.67 -2.70 -10.77
C LYS A 800 -1.28 -2.74 -9.29
N SER A 801 -1.32 -3.91 -8.68
CA SER A 801 -0.86 -4.10 -7.29
C SER A 801 0.66 -3.91 -7.19
N GLY A 802 1.09 -3.38 -6.04
CA GLY A 802 2.50 -3.17 -5.71
C GLY A 802 3.03 -4.18 -4.70
N GLY A 803 4.31 -4.02 -4.36
CA GLY A 803 5.02 -4.78 -3.33
C GLY A 803 5.57 -3.88 -2.23
N HIS A 804 6.84 -4.08 -1.86
CA HIS A 804 7.54 -3.24 -0.90
C HIS A 804 7.85 -1.88 -1.51
N GLY A 805 7.66 -0.81 -0.74
CA GLY A 805 8.00 0.56 -1.17
C GLY A 805 9.41 0.99 -0.80
N ARG A 806 10.25 0.03 -0.41
CA ARG A 806 11.62 0.17 0.08
C ARG A 806 12.44 -1.05 -0.36
N GLU A 807 13.75 -0.94 -0.19
CA GLU A 807 14.74 -1.95 -0.51
C GLU A 807 14.43 -3.28 0.19
N ILE A 808 14.20 -4.35 -0.58
CA ILE A 808 14.05 -5.71 -0.08
C ILE A 808 15.44 -6.23 0.29
N LYS A 809 15.62 -6.62 1.55
CA LYS A 809 16.91 -7.04 2.12
C LYS A 809 17.05 -8.55 2.26
N ALA A 810 15.94 -9.27 2.35
CA ALA A 810 15.94 -10.72 2.51
C ALA A 810 14.79 -11.35 1.72
N ILE A 811 15.06 -12.53 1.17
CA ILE A 811 14.08 -13.41 0.54
C ILE A 811 14.26 -14.84 1.07
N SER A 812 13.18 -15.61 1.15
CA SER A 812 13.26 -17.05 1.35
C SER A 812 12.10 -17.73 0.64
N ALA A 813 12.39 -18.82 -0.06
CA ALA A 813 11.38 -19.65 -0.72
C ALA A 813 11.01 -20.84 0.18
N SER A 814 9.72 -21.17 0.25
CA SER A 814 9.25 -22.39 0.91
C SER A 814 9.43 -23.60 -0.03
N SER A 815 8.90 -24.77 0.31
CA SER A 815 8.99 -26.01 -0.50
C SER A 815 8.12 -25.97 -1.78
N GLY A 816 8.07 -24.83 -2.47
CA GLY A 816 7.41 -24.63 -3.76
C GLY A 816 6.10 -23.84 -3.73
N LYS A 817 5.56 -23.51 -2.54
CA LYS A 817 4.23 -22.88 -2.40
C LYS A 817 4.27 -21.37 -2.19
N TYR A 818 5.18 -20.91 -1.33
CA TYR A 818 5.24 -19.52 -0.89
C TYR A 818 6.63 -18.93 -1.05
N ILE A 819 6.68 -17.61 -1.23
CA ILE A 819 7.90 -16.82 -1.15
C ILE A 819 7.67 -15.77 -0.07
N ALA A 820 8.63 -15.58 0.83
CA ALA A 820 8.63 -14.48 1.78
C ALA A 820 9.67 -13.45 1.35
N THR A 821 9.29 -12.18 1.35
CA THR A 821 10.23 -11.06 1.16
C THR A 821 10.13 -10.12 2.34
N ALA A 822 11.26 -9.55 2.75
CA ALA A 822 11.31 -8.55 3.80
C ALA A 822 12.15 -7.35 3.38
N ALA A 823 11.66 -6.16 3.70
CA ALA A 823 12.28 -4.92 3.26
C ALA A 823 12.59 -3.96 4.41
N GLU A 824 13.29 -2.88 4.07
CA GLU A 824 13.59 -1.78 4.98
C GLU A 824 12.33 -1.00 5.42
N ASP A 825 11.17 -1.29 4.82
CA ASP A 825 9.87 -0.81 5.30
C ASP A 825 9.35 -1.53 6.55
N THR A 826 10.15 -2.44 7.13
CA THR A 826 9.87 -3.25 8.32
C THR A 826 8.71 -4.25 8.16
N VAL A 827 8.29 -4.48 6.91
CA VAL A 827 7.21 -5.40 6.57
C VAL A 827 7.79 -6.69 5.98
N ILE A 828 7.19 -7.82 6.35
CA ILE A 828 7.36 -9.10 5.65
C ILE A 828 6.14 -9.31 4.76
N ARG A 829 6.33 -9.59 3.47
CA ARG A 829 5.24 -10.00 2.56
C ARG A 829 5.37 -11.46 2.21
N ILE A 830 4.24 -12.18 2.29
CA ILE A 830 4.14 -13.57 1.84
C ILE A 830 3.42 -13.57 0.50
N TRP A 831 4.05 -14.19 -0.48
CA TRP A 831 3.60 -14.27 -1.86
C TRP A 831 3.21 -15.70 -2.18
N GLY A 832 2.06 -15.87 -2.84
CA GLY A 832 1.74 -17.08 -3.58
C GLY A 832 2.35 -16.97 -4.97
N TYR A 833 3.02 -18.02 -5.40
CA TYR A 833 3.57 -18.11 -6.75
C TYR A 833 2.74 -19.06 -7.60
N GLN A 834 2.20 -18.56 -8.71
CA GLN A 834 1.56 -19.38 -9.74
C GLN A 834 2.33 -19.15 -11.03
N GLY A 835 2.98 -20.20 -11.56
CA GLY A 835 3.79 -20.09 -12.78
C GLY A 835 3.02 -19.53 -13.98
N GLY A 836 3.71 -18.77 -14.84
CA GLY A 836 3.11 -18.09 -16.01
C GLY A 836 2.85 -16.59 -15.81
N THR A 837 2.03 -15.99 -16.67
CA THR A 837 1.81 -14.53 -16.74
C THR A 837 1.05 -13.93 -15.55
N SER A 838 0.50 -14.77 -14.66
CA SER A 838 -0.28 -14.37 -13.47
C SER A 838 0.60 -13.86 -12.32
N GLY A 839 1.90 -14.19 -12.32
CA GLY A 839 2.91 -13.59 -11.44
C GLY A 839 2.79 -13.87 -9.94
N LEU A 840 3.53 -13.09 -9.14
CA LEU A 840 3.50 -13.12 -7.67
C LEU A 840 2.23 -12.43 -7.15
N ARG A 841 1.43 -13.14 -6.34
CA ARG A 841 0.28 -12.58 -5.63
C ARG A 841 0.58 -12.43 -4.15
N CYS A 842 0.54 -11.20 -3.63
CA CYS A 842 0.67 -10.97 -2.18
C CYS A 842 -0.54 -11.59 -1.46
N ILE A 843 -0.28 -12.52 -0.54
CA ILE A 843 -1.31 -13.20 0.27
C ILE A 843 -1.52 -12.43 1.57
N THR A 844 -0.44 -12.05 2.23
CA THR A 844 -0.50 -11.34 3.51
C THR A 844 0.77 -10.52 3.74
N ALA A 845 0.70 -9.59 4.69
CA ALA A 845 1.84 -8.83 5.15
C ALA A 845 1.89 -8.75 6.67
N LEU A 846 3.10 -8.88 7.21
CA LEU A 846 3.38 -8.97 8.63
C LEU A 846 4.13 -7.72 9.07
N GLU A 847 3.50 -6.92 9.91
CA GLU A 847 3.97 -5.58 10.33
C GLU A 847 4.21 -5.56 11.84
N LYS A 848 5.15 -6.39 12.29
CA LYS A 848 5.52 -6.51 13.72
C LYS A 848 6.92 -5.99 14.03
N HIS A 849 7.83 -6.03 13.07
CA HIS A 849 9.18 -5.52 13.26
C HIS A 849 9.17 -4.00 13.38
N ALA A 850 9.94 -3.47 14.34
CA ALA A 850 10.12 -2.04 14.51
C ALA A 850 11.37 -1.51 13.79
N ALA A 851 12.25 -2.42 13.36
CA ALA A 851 13.50 -2.12 12.67
C ALA A 851 13.60 -2.86 11.33
N GLY A 852 14.55 -2.43 10.49
CA GLY A 852 14.81 -3.06 9.19
C GLY A 852 15.19 -4.55 9.34
N ILE A 853 14.46 -5.40 8.64
CA ILE A 853 14.61 -6.87 8.69
C ILE A 853 15.93 -7.27 7.99
N GLN A 854 16.61 -8.27 8.54
CA GLN A 854 17.94 -8.72 8.10
C GLN A 854 17.90 -10.08 7.40
N ALA A 855 17.15 -11.06 7.93
CA ALA A 855 17.10 -12.40 7.37
C ALA A 855 15.71 -13.04 7.52
N LEU A 856 15.39 -13.96 6.61
CA LEU A 856 14.18 -14.79 6.59
C LEU A 856 14.57 -16.23 6.30
N LYS A 857 13.95 -17.20 6.97
CA LYS A 857 14.08 -18.63 6.63
C LYS A 857 12.79 -19.38 6.82
N TRP A 858 12.41 -20.13 5.80
CA TRP A 858 11.33 -21.10 5.87
C TRP A 858 11.78 -22.41 6.52
N TYR A 859 10.87 -23.01 7.28
CA TYR A 859 10.88 -24.43 7.58
C TYR A 859 9.62 -25.07 6.98
N LYS A 860 9.82 -25.84 5.91
CA LYS A 860 8.74 -26.38 5.08
C LYS A 860 7.79 -25.24 4.64
N ASP A 861 6.49 -25.48 4.61
CA ASP A 861 5.46 -24.46 4.30
C ASP A 861 4.70 -23.97 5.55
N GLU A 862 5.16 -24.35 6.75
CA GLU A 862 4.41 -24.17 8.01
C GLU A 862 4.99 -23.08 8.91
N TYR A 863 6.31 -22.93 8.96
CA TYR A 863 6.98 -22.00 9.85
C TYR A 863 7.90 -21.06 9.07
N LEU A 864 7.77 -19.76 9.36
CA LEU A 864 8.69 -18.73 8.88
C LEU A 864 9.38 -18.11 10.08
N PHE A 865 10.69 -17.94 9.99
CA PHE A 865 11.50 -17.27 11.00
C PHE A 865 12.02 -15.95 10.43
N SER A 866 12.08 -14.91 11.26
CA SER A 866 12.58 -13.59 10.82
C SER A 866 13.45 -12.94 11.88
N SER A 867 14.49 -12.23 11.45
CA SER A 867 15.35 -11.41 12.31
C SER A 867 15.46 -9.97 11.81
N ALA A 868 15.66 -9.02 12.72
CA ALA A 868 15.84 -7.61 12.37
C ALA A 868 16.89 -6.91 13.25
N GLY A 869 17.00 -5.59 13.10
CA GLY A 869 17.67 -4.75 14.10
C GLY A 869 16.96 -4.77 15.46
N ASN A 870 17.57 -4.11 16.46
CA ASN A 870 17.06 -4.11 17.84
C ASN A 870 16.88 -5.52 18.43
N GLU A 871 17.75 -6.44 18.00
CA GLU A 871 17.74 -7.85 18.42
C GLU A 871 16.36 -8.51 18.30
N GLU A 872 15.58 -8.11 17.31
CA GLU A 872 14.26 -8.67 17.07
C GLU A 872 14.37 -10.01 16.35
N PHE A 873 13.76 -11.04 16.91
CA PHE A 873 13.58 -12.33 16.25
C PHE A 873 12.19 -12.89 16.54
N PHE A 874 11.51 -13.37 15.50
CA PHE A 874 10.13 -13.86 15.58
C PHE A 874 9.98 -15.23 14.91
N VAL A 875 9.10 -16.04 15.49
CA VAL A 875 8.63 -17.32 14.92
C VAL A 875 7.20 -17.13 14.45
N TRP A 876 6.96 -17.34 13.17
CA TRP A 876 5.66 -17.21 12.53
C TRP A 876 5.14 -18.59 12.16
N LYS A 877 3.88 -18.86 12.52
CA LYS A 877 3.19 -20.08 12.12
C LYS A 877 2.13 -19.74 11.08
N LEU A 878 2.20 -20.42 9.94
CA LEU A 878 1.19 -20.38 8.89
C LEU A 878 0.20 -21.52 9.11
N ASN A 879 -1.08 -21.19 9.06
CA ASN A 879 -2.18 -22.15 9.13
C ASN A 879 -3.02 -22.03 7.86
N GLN A 880 -3.43 -23.15 7.29
CA GLN A 880 -4.37 -23.17 6.18
C GLN A 880 -5.79 -23.06 6.71
N LEU A 881 -6.59 -22.14 6.15
CA LEU A 881 -8.01 -22.01 6.48
C LEU A 881 -8.83 -22.83 5.48
N ASP A 882 -9.57 -23.81 5.99
CA ASP A 882 -10.56 -24.54 5.21
C ASP A 882 -11.89 -23.77 5.29
N SER A 883 -12.11 -22.80 4.40
CA SER A 883 -13.32 -21.96 4.39
C SER A 883 -13.78 -21.65 2.95
N ASN A 884 -15.10 -21.62 2.74
CA ASN A 884 -15.72 -21.16 1.48
C ASN A 884 -15.72 -19.63 1.37
N ASP A 885 -15.82 -18.93 2.50
CA ASP A 885 -15.86 -17.46 2.55
C ASP A 885 -14.46 -16.85 2.34
N PHE A 886 -13.42 -17.52 2.84
CA PHE A 886 -12.05 -17.01 2.85
C PHE A 886 -11.02 -18.10 2.47
N GLY A 887 -10.53 -18.07 1.24
CA GLY A 887 -9.53 -19.02 0.72
C GLY A 887 -8.07 -18.64 1.00
N GLY A 888 -7.77 -18.08 2.18
CA GLY A 888 -6.47 -17.46 2.49
C GLY A 888 -5.59 -18.20 3.51
N VAL A 889 -4.36 -17.73 3.66
CA VAL A 889 -3.40 -18.23 4.66
C VAL A 889 -3.59 -17.44 5.96
N ALA A 890 -3.82 -18.14 7.07
CA ALA A 890 -3.81 -17.55 8.40
C ALA A 890 -2.37 -17.52 8.94
N VAL A 891 -1.97 -16.42 9.60
CA VAL A 891 -0.62 -16.28 10.15
C VAL A 891 -0.69 -15.75 11.57
N VAL A 892 0.05 -16.39 12.47
CA VAL A 892 0.21 -15.95 13.85
C VAL A 892 1.69 -15.86 14.21
N CYS A 893 2.08 -14.84 14.95
CA CYS A 893 3.40 -14.80 15.58
C CYS A 893 3.37 -15.71 16.81
N GLU A 894 3.89 -16.94 16.67
CA GLU A 894 3.86 -17.97 17.71
C GLU A 894 4.79 -17.61 18.88
N ALA A 895 5.97 -17.05 18.58
CA ALA A 895 6.93 -16.67 19.61
C ALA A 895 7.73 -15.41 19.27
N VAL A 896 8.13 -14.71 20.32
CA VAL A 896 9.01 -13.54 20.29
C VAL A 896 10.27 -13.85 21.10
N PHE A 897 11.43 -13.58 20.52
CA PHE A 897 12.70 -13.77 21.19
C PHE A 897 12.82 -12.88 22.45
N PRO A 898 13.08 -13.48 23.64
CA PRO A 898 13.02 -12.77 24.91
C PRO A 898 14.35 -12.12 25.34
N ASP A 899 15.50 -12.66 24.91
CA ASP A 899 16.80 -12.34 25.48
C ASP A 899 17.48 -11.15 24.78
N ARG A 900 16.80 -10.00 24.75
CA ARG A 900 17.35 -8.76 24.19
C ARG A 900 18.28 -8.08 25.18
N THR A 901 19.38 -7.50 24.70
CA THR A 901 20.22 -6.62 25.52
C THR A 901 19.45 -5.37 25.95
N GLU A 902 19.79 -4.80 27.11
CA GLU A 902 19.13 -3.59 27.63
C GLU A 902 19.26 -2.39 26.68
N VAL A 903 20.37 -2.31 25.92
CA VAL A 903 20.63 -1.25 24.95
C VAL A 903 19.86 -1.50 23.65
N GLY A 904 19.68 -2.76 23.24
CA GLY A 904 18.89 -3.12 22.07
C GLY A 904 19.41 -2.51 20.77
N ASP A 905 20.72 -2.38 20.60
CA ASP A 905 21.31 -1.73 19.41
C ASP A 905 21.99 -2.73 18.44
N ALA A 906 22.20 -3.98 18.88
CA ALA A 906 22.75 -4.99 17.99
C ALA A 906 21.70 -5.47 16.97
N ARG A 907 22.19 -5.92 15.81
CA ARG A 907 21.39 -6.57 14.78
C ARG A 907 21.63 -8.07 14.84
N ILE A 908 20.57 -8.87 14.75
CA ILE A 908 20.70 -10.30 14.43
C ILE A 908 20.84 -10.38 12.91
N THR A 909 22.09 -10.43 12.46
CA THR A 909 22.48 -10.29 11.05
C THR A 909 22.05 -11.48 10.19
N ASP A 910 22.10 -12.68 10.74
CA ASP A 910 21.67 -13.92 10.11
C ASP A 910 21.40 -14.96 11.20
N PHE A 911 20.65 -16.00 10.85
CA PHE A 911 20.39 -17.14 11.73
C PHE A 911 20.21 -18.40 10.89
N ASP A 912 20.35 -19.56 11.51
CA ASP A 912 20.02 -20.84 10.88
C ASP A 912 19.23 -21.74 11.80
N ILE A 913 18.43 -22.61 11.20
CA ILE A 913 17.48 -23.46 11.90
C ILE A 913 17.66 -24.92 11.51
N SER A 914 17.55 -25.80 12.49
CA SER A 914 17.39 -27.25 12.29
C SER A 914 16.28 -27.76 13.19
N CYS A 915 15.53 -28.75 12.73
CA CYS A 915 14.47 -29.38 13.51
C CYS A 915 14.89 -30.81 13.89
N VAL A 916 14.75 -31.14 15.17
CA VAL A 916 14.88 -32.51 15.67
C VAL A 916 13.47 -33.11 15.69
N GLU A 917 13.16 -33.98 14.73
CA GLU A 917 11.89 -34.69 14.71
C GLU A 917 11.94 -35.84 15.73
N SER A 918 10.97 -35.88 16.65
CA SER A 918 10.81 -36.99 17.60
C SER A 918 9.78 -37.98 17.05
N ASP A 919 10.13 -39.27 17.03
CA ASP A 919 9.27 -40.32 16.48
C ASP A 919 7.90 -40.32 17.17
N GLY A 920 6.87 -39.86 16.45
CA GLY A 920 5.46 -40.06 16.79
C GLY A 920 4.73 -38.96 17.58
N HIS A 921 5.34 -37.79 17.84
CA HIS A 921 4.65 -36.65 18.47
C HIS A 921 4.75 -35.37 17.62
N SER A 922 3.65 -34.61 17.55
CA SER A 922 3.48 -33.38 16.74
C SER A 922 4.24 -32.15 17.27
N THR A 923 5.26 -32.34 18.11
CA THR A 923 6.03 -31.26 18.74
C THR A 923 7.38 -31.11 18.06
N HIS A 924 7.53 -30.03 17.29
CA HIS A 924 8.81 -29.64 16.71
C HIS A 924 9.73 -29.04 17.79
N GLU A 925 10.95 -29.58 17.93
CA GLU A 925 12.05 -28.92 18.63
C GLU A 925 13.00 -28.30 17.61
N PHE A 926 13.06 -26.97 17.61
CA PHE A 926 13.93 -26.20 16.73
C PHE A 926 15.23 -25.86 17.44
N ILE A 927 16.37 -26.18 16.84
CA ILE A 927 17.66 -25.61 17.20
C ILE A 927 17.87 -24.37 16.33
N ILE A 928 18.16 -23.24 16.96
CA ILE A 928 18.26 -21.93 16.29
C ILE A 928 19.61 -21.33 16.66
N SER A 929 20.48 -21.12 15.67
CA SER A 929 21.74 -20.39 15.87
C SER A 929 21.65 -19.02 15.25
N MET A 930 22.02 -17.98 16.00
CA MET A 930 21.93 -16.58 15.60
C MET A 930 23.30 -15.93 15.69
N VAL A 931 23.63 -15.10 14.70
CA VAL A 931 24.84 -14.27 14.71
C VAL A 931 24.50 -12.80 14.79
N LEU A 932 25.15 -12.10 15.72
CA LEU A 932 24.88 -10.70 16.02
C LEU A 932 26.01 -9.79 15.52
N SER A 933 25.66 -8.53 15.26
CA SER A 933 26.60 -7.52 14.77
C SER A 933 27.72 -7.17 15.74
N ASN A 934 27.57 -7.55 17.02
CA ASN A 934 28.58 -7.37 18.06
C ASN A 934 29.54 -8.56 18.18
N SER A 935 29.67 -9.39 17.14
CA SER A 935 30.57 -10.55 17.08
C SER A 935 30.15 -11.76 17.93
N THR A 936 28.90 -11.80 18.40
CA THR A 936 28.36 -12.89 19.23
C THR A 936 27.66 -13.96 18.37
N LEU A 937 27.91 -15.23 18.65
CA LEU A 937 27.15 -16.38 18.15
C LEU A 937 26.37 -17.00 19.32
N GLN A 938 25.07 -17.22 19.15
CA GLN A 938 24.22 -17.81 20.19
C GLN A 938 23.41 -18.96 19.60
N THR A 939 23.27 -20.05 20.34
CA THR A 939 22.42 -21.18 19.95
C THR A 939 21.36 -21.45 21.01
N TYR A 940 20.11 -21.55 20.57
CA TYR A 940 18.93 -21.81 21.36
C TYR A 940 18.24 -23.10 20.92
N SER A 941 17.52 -23.75 21.84
CA SER A 941 16.46 -24.69 21.49
C SER A 941 15.10 -24.06 21.76
N TYR A 942 14.14 -24.25 20.86
CA TYR A 942 12.79 -23.71 20.96
C TYR A 942 11.75 -24.81 20.75
N THR A 943 10.80 -24.90 21.67
CA THR A 943 9.51 -25.60 21.49
C THR A 943 8.38 -24.69 21.93
N LYS A 944 7.18 -24.90 21.40
CA LYS A 944 5.99 -24.13 21.79
C LYS A 944 5.71 -24.20 23.31
N GLN A 945 6.00 -25.34 23.95
CA GLN A 945 5.77 -25.56 25.38
C GLN A 945 6.87 -24.97 26.26
N ALA A 946 8.14 -25.12 25.89
CA ALA A 946 9.27 -24.69 26.71
C ALA A 946 9.72 -23.24 26.43
N GLY A 947 9.35 -22.67 25.28
CA GLY A 947 9.89 -21.40 24.82
C GLY A 947 11.36 -21.52 24.39
N PHE A 948 12.06 -20.38 24.36
CA PHE A 948 13.48 -20.33 24.02
C PHE A 948 14.35 -20.71 25.22
N CYS A 949 15.23 -21.68 25.02
CA CYS A 949 16.24 -22.10 26.01
C CYS A 949 17.64 -21.93 25.41
N LEU A 950 18.45 -21.05 26.00
CA LEU A 950 19.84 -20.85 25.58
C LEU A 950 20.65 -22.12 25.82
N ARG A 951 21.30 -22.62 24.76
CA ARG A 951 22.19 -23.79 24.82
C ARG A 951 23.64 -23.36 24.97
N ARG A 952 24.08 -22.37 24.18
CA ARG A 952 25.49 -21.95 24.16
C ARG A 952 25.67 -20.55 23.55
N ARG A 953 26.72 -19.85 23.99
CA ARG A 953 27.16 -18.55 23.47
C ARG A 953 28.67 -18.55 23.23
N TRP A 954 29.09 -17.97 22.11
CA TRP A 954 30.49 -17.73 21.74
C TRP A 954 30.70 -16.28 21.31
N THR A 955 31.96 -15.85 21.38
CA THR A 955 32.43 -14.57 20.84
C THR A 955 33.53 -14.85 19.82
N TYR A 956 33.50 -14.17 18.66
CA TYR A 956 34.52 -14.34 17.62
C TYR A 956 35.79 -13.49 17.87
N THR A 957 35.87 -12.27 17.34
CA THR A 957 37.07 -11.42 17.43
C THR A 957 36.77 -9.92 17.59
N GLY A 958 35.49 -9.52 17.52
CA GLY A 958 35.04 -8.13 17.43
C GLY A 958 34.56 -7.73 16.03
N ALA A 959 34.89 -8.51 15.00
CA ALA A 959 34.30 -8.36 13.68
C ALA A 959 32.80 -8.74 13.70
N CYS A 960 31.97 -7.95 13.02
CA CYS A 960 30.57 -8.30 12.83
C CYS A 960 30.49 -9.63 12.07
N LEU A 961 29.83 -10.63 12.67
CA LEU A 961 29.43 -11.85 11.98
C LEU A 961 28.29 -11.50 11.01
N THR A 962 28.25 -12.12 9.85
CA THR A 962 27.32 -11.75 8.77
C THR A 962 26.46 -12.91 8.29
N GLN A 963 26.93 -14.15 8.44
CA GLN A 963 26.22 -15.34 8.00
C GLN A 963 26.47 -16.50 8.96
N VAL A 964 25.51 -17.42 9.08
CA VAL A 964 25.63 -18.65 9.87
C VAL A 964 24.93 -19.82 9.19
N ARG A 965 25.53 -21.02 9.19
CA ARG A 965 24.90 -22.25 8.70
C ARG A 965 25.16 -23.42 9.65
N HIS A 966 24.14 -24.22 9.89
CA HIS A 966 24.24 -25.51 10.57
C HIS A 966 24.88 -26.53 9.63
N LEU A 967 25.77 -27.34 10.18
CA LEU A 967 26.37 -28.50 9.51
C LEU A 967 26.02 -29.76 10.32
N SER A 968 26.10 -30.93 9.70
CA SER A 968 25.93 -32.20 10.41
C SER A 968 26.91 -32.34 11.59
N GLY A 969 26.55 -33.16 12.57
CA GLY A 969 27.40 -33.43 13.74
C GLY A 969 27.48 -32.28 14.75
N GLY A 970 26.53 -31.33 14.72
CA GLY A 970 26.49 -30.21 15.65
C GLY A 970 27.55 -29.14 15.37
N HIS A 971 28.12 -29.11 14.16
CA HIS A 971 29.05 -28.05 13.75
C HIS A 971 28.28 -26.83 13.24
N ILE A 972 28.83 -25.64 13.48
CA ILE A 972 28.25 -24.37 13.04
C ILE A 972 29.30 -23.62 12.23
N LEU A 973 28.97 -23.24 11.01
CA LEU A 973 29.79 -22.37 10.16
C LEU A 973 29.34 -20.93 10.32
N THR A 974 30.29 -20.01 10.40
CA THR A 974 30.04 -18.56 10.42
C THR A 974 30.92 -17.85 9.39
N ALA A 975 30.44 -16.72 8.87
CA ALA A 975 31.23 -15.78 8.08
C ALA A 975 31.20 -14.39 8.70
N ALA A 976 32.22 -13.57 8.41
CA ALA A 976 32.41 -12.28 9.06
C ALA A 976 32.82 -11.15 8.11
N THR A 977 32.74 -9.92 8.63
CA THR A 977 33.12 -8.67 7.95
C THR A 977 34.61 -8.56 7.61
N ASP A 978 35.47 -9.33 8.26
CA ASP A 978 36.92 -9.36 8.02
C ASP A 978 37.35 -10.34 6.90
N GLY A 979 36.37 -11.00 6.26
CA GLY A 979 36.57 -11.93 5.15
C GLY A 979 36.90 -13.37 5.55
N HIS A 980 36.74 -13.73 6.83
CA HIS A 980 36.98 -15.09 7.31
C HIS A 980 35.70 -15.92 7.42
N ILE A 981 35.90 -17.23 7.27
CA ILE A 981 34.96 -18.26 7.70
C ILE A 981 35.54 -18.94 8.93
N ALA A 982 34.69 -19.19 9.93
CA ALA A 982 35.04 -19.91 11.15
C ALA A 982 34.04 -21.04 11.42
N ILE A 983 34.55 -22.18 11.92
CA ILE A 983 33.74 -23.34 12.30
C ILE A 983 33.80 -23.52 13.81
N TYR A 984 32.64 -23.72 14.43
CA TYR A 984 32.47 -24.05 15.84
C TYR A 984 31.95 -25.48 15.95
N THR A 985 32.34 -26.18 17.02
CA THR A 985 31.90 -27.55 17.28
C THR A 985 31.10 -27.57 18.57
N ASN A 986 29.87 -28.08 18.52
CA ASN A 986 29.07 -28.29 19.71
C ASN A 986 29.42 -29.65 20.34
N THR A 987 30.36 -29.69 21.29
CA THR A 987 30.57 -30.89 22.11
C THR A 987 29.47 -30.98 23.17
N ASP A 988 28.67 -32.04 23.14
CA ASP A 988 27.59 -32.26 24.11
C ASP A 988 28.12 -32.77 25.47
N HIS A 989 27.36 -32.39 26.50
CA HIS A 989 27.40 -32.81 27.91
C HIS A 989 28.39 -32.03 28.82
N GLU A 990 27.82 -31.10 29.61
CA GLU A 990 28.41 -30.44 30.80
C GLU A 990 29.37 -29.24 30.62
N ALA A 991 29.35 -28.53 29.49
CA ALA A 991 30.12 -27.27 29.33
C ALA A 991 29.34 -26.01 29.76
N GLU A 992 30.06 -24.98 30.25
CA GLU A 992 29.53 -23.66 30.61
C GLU A 992 28.74 -23.01 29.45
N ILE A 993 27.69 -22.26 29.78
CA ILE A 993 26.80 -21.57 28.82
C ILE A 993 27.58 -20.54 27.98
N GLU A 994 28.57 -19.89 28.60
CA GLU A 994 29.50 -18.98 27.93
C GLU A 994 30.80 -19.74 27.63
N SER A 995 31.18 -19.76 26.36
CA SER A 995 32.42 -20.40 25.91
C SER A 995 33.29 -19.40 25.17
N ASP A 996 34.42 -19.03 25.76
CA ASP A 996 35.52 -18.32 25.09
C ASP A 996 36.40 -19.26 24.24
N SER A 997 35.87 -20.44 23.88
CA SER A 997 36.61 -21.38 23.04
C SER A 997 36.81 -20.83 21.64
N ALA A 998 38.07 -20.84 21.19
CA ALA A 998 38.42 -20.45 19.84
C ALA A 998 37.75 -21.39 18.81
N PRO A 999 37.47 -20.91 17.59
CA PRO A 999 36.90 -21.74 16.53
C PRO A 999 37.77 -22.97 16.26
N SER A 1000 37.15 -24.10 15.92
CA SER A 1000 37.87 -25.34 15.56
C SER A 1000 38.63 -25.20 14.23
N LEU A 1001 38.17 -24.32 13.34
CA LEU A 1001 38.82 -23.96 12.09
C LEU A 1001 38.54 -22.50 11.76
N THR A 1002 39.52 -21.78 11.20
CA THR A 1002 39.34 -20.43 10.66
C THR A 1002 40.15 -20.27 9.37
N THR A 1003 39.54 -19.69 8.33
CA THR A 1003 40.21 -19.48 7.03
C THR A 1003 39.78 -18.17 6.38
N LYS A 1004 40.74 -17.38 5.87
CA LYS A 1004 40.48 -16.08 5.23
C LYS A 1004 40.19 -16.22 3.74
N LEU A 1005 38.97 -15.99 3.27
CA LEU A 1005 38.64 -16.13 1.85
C LEU A 1005 38.63 -14.78 1.11
N HIS A 1006 37.93 -13.79 1.66
CA HIS A 1006 37.74 -12.48 1.04
C HIS A 1006 38.70 -11.44 1.61
N GLN A 1007 38.91 -10.35 0.86
CA GLN A 1007 39.64 -9.18 1.34
C GLN A 1007 38.83 -8.40 2.38
N ASN A 1008 37.51 -8.35 2.19
CA ASN A 1008 36.53 -7.61 2.98
C ASN A 1008 35.34 -8.53 3.33
N THR A 1009 34.23 -7.93 3.73
CA THR A 1009 33.02 -8.58 4.22
C THR A 1009 32.49 -9.66 3.27
N ILE A 1010 32.22 -10.84 3.83
CA ILE A 1010 31.40 -11.87 3.18
C ILE A 1010 29.93 -11.47 3.36
N LYS A 1011 29.25 -11.18 2.25
CA LYS A 1011 27.87 -10.65 2.23
C LYS A 1011 26.83 -11.75 2.32
N SER A 1012 26.94 -12.75 1.45
CA SER A 1012 26.04 -13.90 1.38
C SER A 1012 26.82 -15.19 1.15
N LEU A 1013 26.26 -16.30 1.61
CA LEU A 1013 26.82 -17.63 1.39
C LEU A 1013 25.73 -18.67 1.20
N ASP A 1014 26.03 -19.64 0.35
CA ASP A 1014 25.20 -20.83 0.16
C ASP A 1014 26.06 -22.09 0.23
N ILE A 1015 25.46 -23.16 0.73
CA ILE A 1015 26.15 -24.41 1.08
C ILE A 1015 25.32 -25.61 0.67
N ARG A 1016 25.98 -26.63 0.11
CA ARG A 1016 25.36 -27.94 -0.16
C ARG A 1016 26.28 -29.06 0.30
N GLN A 1017 25.68 -30.08 0.91
CA GLN A 1017 26.37 -31.33 1.23
C GLN A 1017 26.55 -32.16 -0.04
N VAL A 1018 27.69 -32.83 -0.18
CA VAL A 1018 27.99 -33.71 -1.31
C VAL A 1018 28.34 -35.11 -0.80
N THR A 1019 27.85 -36.12 -1.50
CA THR A 1019 28.15 -37.53 -1.22
C THR A 1019 29.29 -37.98 -2.12
N THR A 1020 30.46 -38.26 -1.56
CA THR A 1020 31.58 -38.86 -2.30
C THR A 1020 31.56 -40.38 -2.14
N SER A 1021 31.91 -41.11 -3.20
CA SER A 1021 31.89 -42.57 -3.26
C SER A 1021 32.91 -43.28 -2.38
N ASP A 1022 33.91 -42.56 -1.86
CA ASP A 1022 35.18 -43.18 -1.42
C ASP A 1022 35.43 -43.16 0.10
N ASP A 1023 34.59 -42.53 0.93
CA ASP A 1023 34.84 -42.44 2.38
C ASP A 1023 33.54 -42.32 3.21
N GLU A 1024 33.08 -43.40 3.87
CA GLU A 1024 31.98 -43.35 4.86
C GLU A 1024 32.34 -42.60 6.15
N THR A 1025 33.59 -42.14 6.26
CA THR A 1025 34.18 -41.57 7.49
C THR A 1025 34.14 -40.04 7.56
N SER A 1026 33.81 -39.35 6.46
CA SER A 1026 33.78 -37.88 6.42
C SER A 1026 32.61 -37.33 5.60
N LEU A 1027 32.01 -36.24 6.06
CA LEU A 1027 30.95 -35.52 5.37
C LEU A 1027 31.56 -34.35 4.59
N GLU A 1028 31.22 -34.24 3.31
CA GLU A 1028 31.76 -33.19 2.45
C GLU A 1028 30.74 -32.10 2.14
N TYR A 1029 31.22 -30.85 2.09
CA TYR A 1029 30.41 -29.67 1.82
C TYR A 1029 31.07 -28.79 0.78
N ILE A 1030 30.25 -28.28 -0.13
CA ILE A 1030 30.61 -27.21 -1.05
C ILE A 1030 29.99 -25.92 -0.54
N ILE A 1031 30.83 -24.90 -0.38
CA ILE A 1031 30.43 -23.59 0.10
C ILE A 1031 30.79 -22.56 -0.97
N THR A 1032 29.81 -21.77 -1.35
CA THR A 1032 29.98 -20.61 -2.23
C THR A 1032 29.71 -19.34 -1.43
N THR A 1033 30.50 -18.31 -1.69
CA THR A 1033 30.48 -17.06 -0.91
C THR A 1033 30.58 -15.87 -1.82
N SER A 1034 29.93 -14.78 -1.43
CA SER A 1034 29.98 -13.50 -2.12
C SER A 1034 30.55 -12.44 -1.20
N GLY A 1035 31.29 -11.49 -1.78
CA GLY A 1035 31.96 -10.44 -1.00
C GLY A 1035 31.68 -9.03 -1.48
N ASP A 1036 31.88 -8.09 -0.55
CA ASP A 1036 31.89 -6.65 -0.82
C ASP A 1036 33.06 -6.24 -1.74
N ASP A 1037 34.10 -7.08 -1.80
CA ASP A 1037 35.25 -7.01 -2.70
C ASP A 1037 34.96 -7.56 -4.11
N ASN A 1038 33.69 -7.51 -4.54
CA ASN A 1038 33.20 -7.87 -5.87
C ASN A 1038 33.68 -9.24 -6.39
N ALA A 1039 33.93 -10.18 -5.47
CA ALA A 1039 34.51 -11.49 -5.74
C ALA A 1039 33.54 -12.62 -5.37
N LEU A 1040 33.68 -13.75 -6.08
CA LEU A 1040 32.99 -15.01 -5.82
C LEU A 1040 33.98 -16.02 -5.24
N GLY A 1041 33.76 -16.45 -4.00
CA GLY A 1041 34.59 -17.41 -3.29
C GLY A 1041 34.01 -18.83 -3.29
N PHE A 1042 34.89 -19.82 -3.22
CA PHE A 1042 34.57 -21.25 -3.21
C PHE A 1042 35.40 -21.98 -2.15
N ILE A 1043 34.77 -22.85 -1.36
CA ILE A 1043 35.42 -23.75 -0.41
C ILE A 1043 34.84 -25.15 -0.54
N HIS A 1044 35.73 -26.16 -0.55
CA HIS A 1044 35.39 -27.56 -0.33
C HIS A 1044 35.84 -27.94 1.07
N LEU A 1045 34.88 -28.25 1.94
CA LEU A 1045 35.06 -28.52 3.35
C LEU A 1045 34.80 -30.02 3.63
N SER A 1046 35.64 -30.62 4.46
CA SER A 1046 35.47 -31.99 4.96
C SER A 1046 35.32 -31.97 6.48
N LEU A 1047 34.29 -32.65 6.98
CA LEU A 1047 33.98 -32.80 8.39
C LEU A 1047 34.05 -34.27 8.81
N PRO A 1048 34.49 -34.59 10.04
CA PRO A 1048 34.41 -35.94 10.58
C PRO A 1048 32.96 -36.40 10.73
N SER A 1049 32.65 -37.65 10.38
CA SER A 1049 31.34 -38.24 10.64
C SER A 1049 31.19 -38.64 12.12
N SER A 1050 29.97 -38.58 12.65
CA SER A 1050 29.67 -38.90 14.06
C SER A 1050 29.88 -40.37 14.43
N SER A 1051 30.07 -41.27 13.46
CA SER A 1051 30.33 -42.70 13.66
C SER A 1051 31.81 -43.05 13.88
N ALA A 1052 32.75 -42.13 13.65
CA ALA A 1052 34.17 -42.35 13.85
C ALA A 1052 34.60 -42.06 15.31
N GLN A 1053 34.73 -43.11 16.14
CA GLN A 1053 35.20 -43.06 17.54
C GLN A 1053 36.71 -42.72 17.69
N THR A 1054 37.20 -41.66 17.05
CA THR A 1054 38.57 -41.17 17.27
C THR A 1054 38.59 -39.65 17.47
N ASP A 1055 39.01 -39.21 18.65
CA ASP A 1055 39.24 -37.81 19.08
C ASP A 1055 40.25 -37.00 18.23
N SER A 1056 40.68 -37.51 17.06
CA SER A 1056 41.79 -36.96 16.27
C SER A 1056 41.39 -36.29 14.94
N LEU A 1057 40.14 -36.43 14.48
CA LEU A 1057 39.71 -35.84 13.20
C LEU A 1057 39.11 -34.44 13.42
N LYS A 1058 39.72 -33.42 12.81
CA LYS A 1058 39.26 -32.01 12.85
C LYS A 1058 38.69 -31.59 11.51
N PRO A 1059 37.75 -30.61 11.47
CA PRO A 1059 37.32 -29.97 10.23
C PRO A 1059 38.51 -29.50 9.39
N ALA A 1060 38.48 -29.78 8.08
CA ALA A 1060 39.58 -29.44 7.16
C ALA A 1060 39.07 -28.88 5.84
N VAL A 1061 39.75 -27.84 5.33
CA VAL A 1061 39.52 -27.30 3.98
C VAL A 1061 40.33 -28.11 2.98
N LYS A 1062 39.64 -28.84 2.09
CA LYS A 1062 40.27 -29.62 1.00
C LYS A 1062 40.67 -28.75 -0.18
N ASN A 1063 39.80 -27.82 -0.58
CA ASN A 1063 40.05 -26.88 -1.67
C ASN A 1063 39.47 -25.50 -1.34
N LYS A 1064 40.10 -24.45 -1.85
CA LYS A 1064 39.69 -23.07 -1.68
C LYS A 1064 40.13 -22.23 -2.86
N SER A 1065 39.19 -21.49 -3.46
CA SER A 1065 39.44 -20.65 -4.62
C SER A 1065 38.62 -19.36 -4.56
N ILE A 1066 39.09 -18.32 -5.24
CA ILE A 1066 38.39 -17.03 -5.33
C ILE A 1066 38.50 -16.47 -6.74
N ILE A 1067 37.38 -16.02 -7.28
CA ILE A 1067 37.26 -15.34 -8.57
C ILE A 1067 37.16 -13.85 -8.26
N ARG A 1068 38.27 -13.14 -8.44
CA ARG A 1068 38.32 -11.68 -8.23
C ARG A 1068 37.65 -10.96 -9.38
N SER A 1069 37.01 -9.84 -9.08
CA SER A 1069 36.30 -9.03 -10.08
C SER A 1069 35.28 -9.84 -10.87
N ALA A 1070 34.57 -10.74 -10.19
CA ALA A 1070 33.47 -11.49 -10.77
C ALA A 1070 32.33 -10.52 -11.19
N ASN A 1071 32.15 -9.43 -10.44
CA ASN A 1071 31.21 -8.35 -10.73
C ASN A 1071 31.91 -6.97 -10.70
N ALA A 1072 31.22 -5.94 -11.20
CA ALA A 1072 31.72 -4.56 -11.16
C ALA A 1072 31.49 -3.86 -9.80
N ALA A 1073 30.61 -4.41 -8.97
CA ALA A 1073 30.29 -3.93 -7.63
C ALA A 1073 30.15 -5.12 -6.65
N ALA A 1074 29.85 -4.83 -5.38
CA ALA A 1074 29.62 -5.85 -4.36
C ALA A 1074 28.60 -6.90 -4.82
N ILE A 1075 28.90 -8.18 -4.57
CA ILE A 1075 27.97 -9.29 -4.81
C ILE A 1075 27.19 -9.48 -3.52
N THR A 1076 25.87 -9.36 -3.61
CA THR A 1076 24.98 -9.29 -2.45
C THR A 1076 24.22 -10.59 -2.23
N GLY A 1077 23.90 -11.34 -3.29
CA GLY A 1077 23.29 -12.66 -3.23
C GLY A 1077 24.08 -13.70 -4.02
N VAL A 1078 24.13 -14.92 -3.49
CA VAL A 1078 24.72 -16.10 -4.13
C VAL A 1078 23.90 -17.32 -3.80
N ALA A 1079 23.64 -18.18 -4.79
CA ALA A 1079 22.97 -19.46 -4.58
C ALA A 1079 23.50 -20.55 -5.50
N ILE A 1080 23.61 -21.77 -4.99
CA ILE A 1080 23.97 -22.98 -5.72
C ILE A 1080 22.71 -23.45 -6.46
N ALA A 1081 22.66 -23.13 -7.75
CA ALA A 1081 21.54 -23.48 -8.60
C ALA A 1081 21.53 -24.97 -8.96
N ASN A 1082 22.70 -25.59 -9.18
CA ASN A 1082 22.78 -27.02 -9.48
C ASN A 1082 24.11 -27.65 -9.04
N LEU A 1083 24.06 -28.93 -8.66
CA LEU A 1083 25.23 -29.75 -8.41
C LEU A 1083 25.35 -30.82 -9.49
N GLU A 1084 26.47 -30.80 -10.20
CA GLU A 1084 26.88 -31.84 -11.14
C GLU A 1084 28.02 -32.67 -10.52
N GLU A 1085 28.32 -33.83 -11.11
CA GLU A 1085 29.32 -34.76 -10.58
C GLU A 1085 30.70 -34.11 -10.34
N ASN A 1086 31.17 -33.24 -11.25
CA ASN A 1086 32.43 -32.48 -11.09
C ASN A 1086 32.27 -30.98 -11.41
N ALA A 1087 31.05 -30.45 -11.30
CA ALA A 1087 30.80 -29.03 -11.50
C ALA A 1087 29.70 -28.50 -10.59
N VAL A 1088 29.74 -27.20 -10.31
CA VAL A 1088 28.75 -26.49 -9.51
C VAL A 1088 28.24 -25.31 -10.31
N VAL A 1089 26.92 -25.22 -10.50
CA VAL A 1089 26.28 -24.09 -11.15
C VAL A 1089 25.83 -23.11 -10.07
N VAL A 1090 26.29 -21.87 -10.15
CA VAL A 1090 26.09 -20.83 -9.14
C VAL A 1090 25.45 -19.60 -9.78
N ALA A 1091 24.38 -19.09 -9.17
CA ALA A 1091 23.78 -17.82 -9.52
C ALA A 1091 24.28 -16.72 -8.59
N THR A 1092 24.48 -15.52 -9.14
CA THR A 1092 24.93 -14.34 -8.37
C THR A 1092 24.15 -13.10 -8.79
N CYS A 1093 23.83 -12.22 -7.84
CA CYS A 1093 23.33 -10.87 -8.08
C CYS A 1093 24.24 -9.83 -7.41
N SER A 1094 24.25 -8.61 -7.94
CA SER A 1094 25.15 -7.55 -7.51
C SER A 1094 24.57 -6.16 -7.74
N ASN A 1095 25.10 -5.19 -6.99
CA ASN A 1095 24.77 -3.77 -7.12
C ASN A 1095 25.16 -3.16 -8.48
N ASP A 1096 25.85 -3.89 -9.35
CA ASP A 1096 26.06 -3.53 -10.76
C ASP A 1096 24.84 -3.84 -11.66
N GLN A 1097 23.72 -4.29 -11.05
CA GLN A 1097 22.48 -4.66 -11.73
C GLN A 1097 22.68 -5.77 -12.78
N ARG A 1098 23.52 -6.75 -12.43
CA ARG A 1098 23.73 -7.95 -13.26
C ARG A 1098 23.44 -9.23 -12.48
N VAL A 1099 22.73 -10.13 -13.14
CA VAL A 1099 22.58 -11.51 -12.73
C VAL A 1099 23.51 -12.35 -13.61
N ARG A 1100 24.37 -13.13 -12.96
CA ARG A 1100 25.36 -13.98 -13.63
C ARG A 1100 25.22 -15.42 -13.18
N ILE A 1101 25.31 -16.33 -14.16
CA ILE A 1101 25.36 -17.77 -13.92
C ILE A 1101 26.77 -18.27 -14.20
N TRP A 1102 27.36 -18.91 -13.20
CA TRP A 1102 28.71 -19.45 -13.25
C TRP A 1102 28.67 -20.97 -13.20
N ARG A 1103 29.59 -21.62 -13.90
CA ARG A 1103 29.88 -23.04 -13.78
C ARG A 1103 31.30 -23.22 -13.26
N LEU A 1104 31.43 -23.77 -12.07
CA LEU A 1104 32.70 -23.99 -11.37
C LEU A 1104 33.09 -25.46 -11.52
N VAL A 1105 34.21 -25.75 -12.19
CA VAL A 1105 34.60 -27.12 -12.60
C VAL A 1105 35.94 -27.50 -11.99
N GLY A 1106 36.11 -28.78 -11.68
CA GLY A 1106 37.38 -29.35 -11.21
C GLY A 1106 37.58 -29.21 -9.70
N TRP A 1107 36.49 -29.18 -8.93
CA TRP A 1107 36.56 -29.00 -7.49
C TRP A 1107 37.05 -30.25 -6.73
N GLN A 1108 36.84 -31.45 -7.29
CA GLN A 1108 37.25 -32.73 -6.71
C GLN A 1108 38.74 -33.05 -6.86
N GLU A 1109 39.41 -32.44 -7.85
CA GLU A 1109 40.83 -32.70 -8.12
C GLU A 1109 41.71 -31.99 -7.08
N GLN A 1110 42.37 -32.77 -6.21
CA GLN A 1110 43.38 -32.24 -5.28
C GLN A 1110 44.48 -31.48 -6.04
N ASP A 1111 44.83 -30.29 -5.54
CA ASP A 1111 45.83 -29.36 -6.13
C ASP A 1111 45.50 -28.76 -7.52
N SER A 1112 44.30 -28.99 -8.08
CA SER A 1112 43.87 -28.31 -9.29
C SER A 1112 43.26 -26.94 -8.99
N ARG A 1113 43.51 -25.95 -9.87
CA ARG A 1113 42.82 -24.66 -9.79
C ARG A 1113 41.39 -24.80 -10.29
N LEU A 1114 40.42 -24.46 -9.45
CA LEU A 1114 39.01 -24.36 -9.84
C LEU A 1114 38.88 -23.49 -11.10
N ARG A 1115 38.22 -24.02 -12.13
CA ARG A 1115 37.96 -23.27 -13.36
C ARG A 1115 36.55 -22.71 -13.30
N ALA A 1116 36.42 -21.40 -13.48
CA ALA A 1116 35.14 -20.73 -13.54
C ALA A 1116 34.78 -20.37 -14.99
N GLN A 1117 33.58 -20.75 -15.42
CA GLN A 1117 33.00 -20.39 -16.71
C GLN A 1117 31.75 -19.55 -16.48
N LEU A 1118 31.70 -18.34 -17.05
CA LEU A 1118 30.47 -17.56 -17.11
C LEU A 1118 29.55 -18.16 -18.19
N LEU A 1119 28.40 -18.67 -17.80
CA LEU A 1119 27.42 -19.28 -18.72
C LEU A 1119 26.50 -18.22 -19.33
N ASP A 1120 25.97 -17.29 -18.52
CA ASP A 1120 25.14 -16.19 -18.99
C ASP A 1120 25.26 -14.97 -18.08
N GLU A 1121 25.01 -13.79 -18.67
CA GLU A 1121 24.91 -12.51 -17.98
C GLU A 1121 23.71 -11.73 -18.53
N ARG A 1122 22.89 -11.21 -17.61
CA ARG A 1122 21.71 -10.40 -17.94
C ARG A 1122 21.64 -9.16 -17.06
N TYR A 1123 21.12 -8.07 -17.64
CA TYR A 1123 20.71 -6.89 -16.89
C TYR A 1123 19.50 -7.25 -16.03
N SER A 1124 19.57 -6.89 -14.75
CA SER A 1124 18.43 -6.92 -13.85
C SER A 1124 17.93 -5.50 -13.65
N SER A 1125 16.62 -5.34 -13.73
CA SER A 1125 15.98 -4.06 -13.46
C SER A 1125 15.97 -3.70 -11.96
N VAL A 1126 16.27 -4.67 -11.09
CA VAL A 1126 16.31 -4.48 -9.63
C VAL A 1126 17.55 -3.66 -9.27
N ALA A 1127 17.34 -2.44 -8.78
CA ALA A 1127 18.41 -1.61 -8.22
C ALA A 1127 18.73 -2.03 -6.78
N ASP A 1128 19.96 -1.75 -6.32
CA ASP A 1128 20.48 -2.15 -5.00
C ASP A 1128 20.06 -3.59 -4.63
N ALA A 1129 20.46 -4.55 -5.48
CA ALA A 1129 20.12 -5.95 -5.29
C ALA A 1129 20.48 -6.37 -3.86
N GLY A 1130 19.49 -6.77 -3.07
CA GLY A 1130 19.65 -7.11 -1.67
C GLY A 1130 20.05 -8.58 -1.48
N ASP A 1131 19.38 -9.48 -2.20
CA ASP A 1131 19.52 -10.93 -2.00
C ASP A 1131 19.05 -11.72 -3.24
N LEU A 1132 19.31 -13.03 -3.26
CA LEU A 1132 18.96 -13.96 -4.34
C LEU A 1132 18.59 -15.34 -3.80
N GLU A 1133 17.50 -15.91 -4.32
CA GLU A 1133 17.00 -17.23 -3.93
C GLU A 1133 16.69 -18.10 -5.15
N ILE A 1134 16.85 -19.42 -5.03
CA ILE A 1134 16.46 -20.40 -6.04
C ILE A 1134 15.16 -21.08 -5.63
N LEU A 1135 14.14 -20.98 -6.48
CA LEU A 1135 12.89 -21.71 -6.34
C LEU A 1135 12.93 -22.96 -7.24
N GLU A 1136 12.72 -24.12 -6.63
CA GLU A 1136 12.57 -25.40 -7.33
C GLU A 1136 11.08 -25.65 -7.64
N ASP A 1137 10.75 -26.00 -8.89
CA ASP A 1137 9.38 -26.29 -9.30
C ASP A 1137 9.01 -27.69 -8.77
N GLY A 1138 8.04 -27.77 -7.86
CA GLY A 1138 7.69 -28.99 -7.09
C GLY A 1138 7.01 -30.12 -7.88
N GLY A 1139 7.36 -30.31 -9.15
CA GLY A 1139 6.90 -31.45 -9.95
C GLY A 1139 7.64 -32.74 -9.56
N GLU A 1140 6.93 -33.87 -9.51
CA GLU A 1140 7.42 -35.21 -9.11
C GLU A 1140 8.61 -35.77 -9.92
N ASP A 1141 9.12 -35.05 -10.93
CA ASP A 1141 10.25 -35.44 -11.78
C ASP A 1141 11.48 -34.56 -11.46
N GLU A 1142 12.22 -34.93 -10.40
CA GLU A 1142 13.45 -34.24 -9.93
C GLU A 1142 14.54 -34.07 -11.02
N THR A 1143 14.45 -34.82 -12.12
CA THR A 1143 15.48 -34.86 -13.18
C THR A 1143 15.26 -33.88 -14.33
N LYS A 1144 14.14 -33.14 -14.37
CA LYS A 1144 13.80 -32.19 -15.46
C LYS A 1144 13.11 -30.89 -15.01
N GLY A 1145 13.19 -30.54 -13.72
CA GLY A 1145 12.57 -29.32 -13.19
C GLY A 1145 13.26 -28.04 -13.70
N LYS A 1146 12.47 -27.11 -14.26
CA LYS A 1146 12.94 -25.74 -14.54
C LYS A 1146 13.21 -25.05 -13.21
N LYS A 1147 14.42 -24.53 -13.00
CA LYS A 1147 14.74 -23.76 -11.79
C LYS A 1147 14.44 -22.29 -12.01
N LYS A 1148 14.03 -21.58 -10.97
CA LYS A 1148 13.77 -20.14 -11.04
C LYS A 1148 14.71 -19.40 -10.09
N VAL A 1149 15.35 -18.35 -10.60
CA VAL A 1149 16.20 -17.44 -9.84
C VAL A 1149 15.38 -16.21 -9.50
N ILE A 1150 15.19 -15.93 -8.22
CA ILE A 1150 14.47 -14.75 -7.75
C ILE A 1150 15.49 -13.75 -7.23
N VAL A 1151 15.41 -12.52 -7.74
CA VAL A 1151 16.31 -11.42 -7.37
C VAL A 1151 15.47 -10.34 -6.71
N VAL A 1152 15.92 -9.88 -5.55
CA VAL A 1152 15.23 -8.84 -4.78
C VAL A 1152 16.15 -7.68 -4.47
N GLY A 1153 15.57 -6.49 -4.27
CA GLY A 1153 16.25 -5.24 -3.97
C GLY A 1153 15.22 -4.11 -4.00
N VAL A 1154 15.45 -3.04 -4.75
CA VAL A 1154 14.38 -2.10 -5.14
C VAL A 1154 13.55 -2.72 -6.26
N GLY A 1155 12.65 -3.62 -5.87
CA GLY A 1155 11.84 -4.43 -6.78
C GLY A 1155 12.13 -5.93 -6.69
N ILE A 1156 11.42 -6.70 -7.50
CA ILE A 1156 11.51 -8.16 -7.56
C ILE A 1156 11.53 -8.61 -9.03
N GLU A 1157 12.45 -9.48 -9.38
CA GLU A 1157 12.46 -10.20 -10.65
C GLU A 1157 12.48 -11.71 -10.45
N VAL A 1158 11.79 -12.43 -11.33
CA VAL A 1158 11.87 -13.89 -11.42
C VAL A 1158 12.41 -14.27 -12.79
N TRP A 1159 13.45 -15.08 -12.79
CA TRP A 1159 14.13 -15.55 -13.99
C TRP A 1159 14.03 -17.07 -14.07
N GLU A 1160 13.59 -17.58 -15.22
CA GLU A 1160 13.69 -19.01 -15.53
C GLU A 1160 15.14 -19.33 -15.94
N LEU A 1161 15.71 -20.36 -15.33
CA LEU A 1161 17.03 -20.88 -15.62
C LEU A 1161 16.89 -22.23 -16.33
N ALA A 1162 17.43 -22.32 -17.55
CA ALA A 1162 17.58 -23.59 -18.25
C ALA A 1162 18.75 -24.37 -17.61
N VAL A 1163 18.43 -25.41 -16.83
CA VAL A 1163 19.40 -26.25 -16.11
C VAL A 1163 19.64 -27.57 -16.82
#